data_AF-A0A7X3D2G2-F1
#
_entry.id   AF-A0A7X3D2G2-F1
#
_cell.length_a   1.000
_cell.length_b   1.000
_cell.length_c   1.000
_cell.angle_alpha   90.00
_cell.angle_beta   90.00
_cell.angle_gamma   90.00
#
_symmetry.space_group_name_H-M   'P 1'
#
loop_
_entity.id
_entity.type
_entity.pdbx_description
1 polymer ?
#
loop_
_entity_poly.entity_id
_entity_poly.type
_entity_poly.pdbx_seq_one_letter_code
_entity_poly.pdbx_strand_id
1 'polypeptide(L)'
;MRIRVLAATFLCGCILPLTAQKATQEQQAEKPNIIFILTDDQRFDALGYAGNKFISTPEMDKLAKDGTYFENAMVTTPICAASRASILTGLYERTHSFNFQTGNIRESYMAESYPSILKENGYFTGFYGKYGVRYDNLENQFDEYESYDRNNQYKDRRGYYYKTLGKDTVHLTRYTGQKAIDFIADVKTDEPFCLSLSFSAPHAHDGAEDQYFWQGESDALLQNINMPKADLGEDKYFEAQPKFVRDGFNRLRWTWRYDTPEKYQHSVKGYYRMISGIDREIAKIRTELEKKGLADNTVIILMGDNGYFLGERQLAGKWLLYDNSVRVPLIVYDPRVKRQKDSDALALNIDVPSTILDLAGIAPPKTWQGKSLMPIVEKSKKDFKRDTVLIEHLWEFDHIPPSEGVRTKDWKYFRYVNDQSFEELYNLEDDPKEINNLAKDSKYAEKLAAFRNKTNSLILELSDDYSKGPSDLVIEWIRNTEGVTVIDTKPEFGWVVPDGAVSQSAYQILVASSKEKINNNIGDVWDSEQIRTSASSEIEHGSTELKSGETYFWKVRIWDQDNRLSRYSQSQSFTMGSPKATITTPNSFQIDKIQPVKFEKRGETYFMDFGKAAFATLDFTYKTKVSDSLTFRIGEQLDGENINRTPFHRSHIRYQEIKMAVNPNQTEYQLQVQVDERNTRPGKALPLPKDFPVLMPFRYVEVDGVKESVTAEDFTLLAHHSYWEDDASSFKSSDDILNQVWEICKYTIKATTFNGLYVDGDRERIPYEADAYLNQLSHYTTDREYAIARQTIEYFMEHPTWPTEWQQHVALMFYADYMYTGNTELIEKYYDRLKYKTLYELSNEEGLITSTKMTPELMKNLGFSPQLKETFRDIVDWPSAGWGGDPSNKGERDAYVFKDYNTVVNAFYYQNMNIMAEFAKVLGKTEEARDFELRALKAKKAVNENMFDSERGVYVDGIGTDHAALHANMLPLAFNMVPEEHISSVVEHVKSRGMACSVYGSQYLMDGLYNAGAADYALELLTDTSDRSWYNMIRIGSTMTLEAWDLKYKNNLDWNHAWGAVPANAIPRGLWGIQPKTPGFGIATIKPQMSDLKNSSIEVPTIKGTIKGSYKYETPRLQIFEIEIPANMVAEFEIAPSPGKELMHNGKKVNAAFGSVRLEPGKHEIKLVVNSF
;
A
#
# COMPACT_ATOMS: atom_id res chain seq x y z
N MET A 1 -34.77 -42.84 11.77
CA MET A 1 -35.92 -42.88 10.84
C MET A 1 -35.54 -42.04 9.64
N ARG A 2 -35.11 -42.64 8.52
CA ARG A 2 -35.91 -43.16 7.37
C ARG A 2 -36.41 -41.98 6.49
N ILE A 3 -36.13 -41.84 5.19
CA ILE A 3 -35.66 -42.72 4.09
C ILE A 3 -35.10 -41.81 2.97
N ARG A 4 -34.05 -42.21 2.24
CA ARG A 4 -33.81 -41.78 0.85
C ARG A 4 -33.43 -42.97 -0.03
N VAL A 5 -33.93 -42.88 -1.26
CA VAL A 5 -34.22 -43.94 -2.23
C VAL A 5 -32.96 -44.47 -2.93
N LEU A 6 -32.89 -45.80 -3.06
CA LEU A 6 -31.87 -46.54 -3.80
C LEU A 6 -32.23 -46.70 -5.28
N ALA A 7 -31.20 -46.61 -6.11
CA ALA A 7 -31.17 -47.09 -7.49
C ALA A 7 -30.89 -48.60 -7.56
N ALA A 8 -31.43 -49.30 -8.56
CA ALA A 8 -30.84 -50.49 -9.17
C ALA A 8 -31.63 -51.00 -10.41
N THR A 9 -30.98 -50.92 -11.57
CA THR A 9 -30.74 -51.97 -12.59
C THR A 9 -31.91 -52.74 -13.24
N PHE A 10 -31.94 -52.80 -14.58
CA PHE A 10 -31.68 -54.04 -15.36
C PHE A 10 -31.63 -53.83 -16.89
N LEU A 11 -30.75 -54.63 -17.53
CA LEU A 11 -30.53 -54.84 -18.98
C LEU A 11 -31.80 -55.31 -19.74
N CYS A 12 -31.89 -55.03 -21.07
CA CYS A 12 -31.60 -55.98 -22.18
C CYS A 12 -32.32 -55.61 -23.51
N GLY A 13 -31.60 -55.64 -24.64
CA GLY A 13 -32.07 -56.22 -25.92
C GLY A 13 -32.74 -55.36 -27.03
N CYS A 14 -32.05 -55.31 -28.19
CA CYS A 14 -32.56 -55.57 -29.56
C CYS A 14 -33.07 -54.45 -30.53
N ILE A 15 -32.23 -54.18 -31.55
CA ILE A 15 -32.39 -54.08 -33.04
C ILE A 15 -33.27 -52.99 -33.73
N LEU A 16 -32.63 -52.33 -34.74
CA LEU A 16 -33.09 -51.74 -36.04
C LEU A 16 -33.10 -50.20 -36.13
N PRO A 17 -32.90 -49.57 -37.32
CA PRO A 17 -32.20 -49.97 -38.56
C PRO A 17 -31.18 -48.92 -39.08
N LEU A 18 -30.32 -49.33 -40.02
CA LEU A 18 -29.48 -48.44 -40.83
C LEU A 18 -30.33 -47.44 -41.63
N THR A 19 -30.14 -46.14 -41.36
CA THR A 19 -30.35 -45.08 -42.34
C THR A 19 -29.00 -44.42 -42.61
N ALA A 20 -28.62 -44.41 -43.90
CA ALA A 20 -27.41 -43.79 -44.39
C ALA A 20 -27.42 -42.30 -44.10
N GLN A 21 -26.79 -41.89 -43.00
CA GLN A 21 -26.48 -40.51 -42.71
C GLN A 21 -25.26 -40.16 -43.56
N LYS A 22 -25.50 -39.46 -44.69
CA LYS A 22 -24.43 -38.72 -45.37
C LYS A 22 -23.76 -37.85 -44.33
N ALA A 23 -22.53 -38.19 -43.96
CA ALA A 23 -21.65 -37.28 -43.26
C ALA A 23 -21.38 -36.12 -44.20
N THR A 24 -22.14 -35.03 -44.03
CA THR A 24 -21.67 -33.70 -44.41
C THR A 24 -20.44 -33.45 -43.54
N GLN A 25 -19.25 -33.70 -44.08
CA GLN A 25 -18.05 -33.03 -43.62
C GLN A 25 -18.34 -31.53 -43.71
N GLU A 26 -18.61 -30.89 -42.58
CA GLU A 26 -18.39 -29.46 -42.47
C GLU A 26 -16.92 -29.24 -42.81
N GLN A 27 -16.71 -28.60 -43.96
CA GLN A 27 -15.41 -28.20 -44.45
C GLN A 27 -14.87 -27.19 -43.42
N GLN A 28 -14.02 -27.67 -42.52
CA GLN A 28 -13.34 -26.84 -41.52
C GLN A 28 -12.64 -25.72 -42.30
N ALA A 29 -13.06 -24.46 -42.10
CA ALA A 29 -12.51 -23.32 -42.81
C ALA A 29 -10.99 -23.30 -42.58
N GLU A 30 -10.23 -23.29 -43.67
CA GLU A 30 -8.77 -23.35 -43.64
C GLU A 30 -8.24 -22.09 -42.93
N LYS A 31 -7.43 -22.28 -41.88
CA LYS A 31 -6.80 -21.18 -41.14
C LYS A 31 -5.86 -20.41 -42.09
N PRO A 32 -5.89 -19.07 -42.12
CA PRO A 32 -5.00 -18.30 -42.99
C PRO A 32 -3.56 -18.29 -42.49
N ASN A 33 -2.64 -18.05 -43.42
CA ASN A 33 -1.33 -17.54 -43.06
C ASN A 33 -1.42 -16.04 -42.79
N ILE A 34 -0.62 -15.53 -41.86
CA ILE A 34 -0.64 -14.13 -41.45
C ILE A 34 0.77 -13.56 -41.62
N ILE A 35 0.91 -12.45 -42.33
CA ILE A 35 2.13 -11.65 -42.34
C ILE A 35 1.82 -10.28 -41.75
N PHE A 36 2.48 -9.95 -40.64
CA PHE A 36 2.39 -8.65 -40.03
C PHE A 36 3.67 -7.84 -40.30
N ILE A 37 3.52 -6.73 -41.01
CA ILE A 37 4.60 -5.84 -41.42
C ILE A 37 4.51 -4.54 -40.63
N LEU A 38 5.57 -4.24 -39.88
CA LEU A 38 5.68 -3.04 -39.07
C LEU A 38 6.90 -2.23 -39.51
N THR A 39 6.69 -0.94 -39.78
CA THR A 39 7.76 0.01 -40.16
C THR A 39 8.00 1.02 -39.04
N ASP A 40 9.26 1.38 -38.78
CA ASP A 40 9.61 2.37 -37.74
C ASP A 40 9.50 3.81 -38.27
N ASP A 41 8.83 4.73 -37.57
CA ASP A 41 8.71 6.15 -37.96
C ASP A 41 7.91 6.43 -39.25
N GLN A 42 7.09 5.50 -39.76
CA GLN A 42 6.25 5.78 -40.94
C GLN A 42 4.95 6.51 -40.56
N ARG A 43 4.87 7.79 -40.92
CA ARG A 43 3.66 8.62 -40.72
C ARG A 43 2.56 8.31 -41.74
N PHE A 44 1.31 8.60 -41.36
CA PHE A 44 0.10 8.26 -42.14
C PHE A 44 0.10 8.71 -43.60
N ASP A 45 0.65 9.87 -43.92
CA ASP A 45 0.72 10.42 -45.29
C ASP A 45 2.02 10.06 -46.03
N ALA A 46 2.90 9.24 -45.44
CA ALA A 46 4.06 8.68 -46.12
C ALA A 46 3.67 7.39 -46.88
N LEU A 47 2.65 7.52 -47.74
CA LEU A 47 2.08 6.46 -48.58
C LEU A 47 1.48 7.10 -49.85
N GLY A 48 1.75 6.53 -51.03
CA GLY A 48 1.24 7.04 -52.30
C GLY A 48 -0.29 7.02 -52.37
N TYR A 49 -0.91 5.94 -51.90
CA TYR A 49 -2.36 5.78 -51.78
C TYR A 49 -3.03 6.85 -50.90
N ALA A 50 -2.32 7.36 -49.90
CA ALA A 50 -2.78 8.46 -49.04
C ALA A 50 -2.67 9.86 -49.71
N GLY A 51 -2.28 9.92 -50.99
CA GLY A 51 -2.23 11.15 -51.79
C GLY A 51 -0.85 11.83 -51.83
N ASN A 52 0.19 11.21 -51.27
CA ASN A 52 1.55 11.75 -51.32
C ASN A 52 2.19 11.53 -52.69
N LYS A 53 2.43 12.63 -53.41
CA LYS A 53 2.93 12.60 -54.80
C LYS A 53 4.45 12.43 -54.92
N PHE A 54 5.18 12.49 -53.80
CA PHE A 54 6.65 12.42 -53.79
C PHE A 54 7.16 11.04 -53.39
N ILE A 55 6.42 10.31 -52.57
CA ILE A 55 6.80 8.95 -52.18
C ILE A 55 6.47 7.95 -53.30
N SER A 56 7.25 6.87 -53.40
CA SER A 56 7.01 5.77 -54.34
C SER A 56 6.79 4.47 -53.57
N THR A 57 5.53 4.05 -53.46
CA THR A 57 5.10 2.85 -52.73
C THR A 57 4.12 1.99 -53.55
N PRO A 58 4.44 1.62 -54.81
CA PRO A 58 3.50 0.94 -55.69
C PRO A 58 2.94 -0.36 -55.11
N GLU A 59 3.70 -1.10 -54.30
CA GLU A 59 3.24 -2.36 -53.72
C GLU A 59 2.32 -2.15 -52.51
N MET A 60 2.68 -1.26 -51.59
CA MET A 60 1.81 -0.86 -50.48
C MET A 60 0.52 -0.20 -51.00
N ASP A 61 0.61 0.59 -52.08
CA ASP A 61 -0.56 1.22 -52.73
C ASP A 61 -1.50 0.16 -53.33
N LYS A 62 -0.94 -0.93 -53.89
CA LYS A 62 -1.71 -2.08 -54.37
C LYS A 62 -2.37 -2.82 -53.20
N LEU A 63 -1.66 -3.04 -52.10
CA LEU A 63 -2.23 -3.64 -50.88
C LEU A 63 -3.38 -2.79 -50.32
N ALA A 64 -3.23 -1.46 -50.28
CA ALA A 64 -4.28 -0.55 -49.83
C ALA A 64 -5.50 -0.58 -50.75
N LYS A 65 -5.27 -0.54 -52.07
CA LYS A 65 -6.33 -0.55 -53.09
C LYS A 65 -7.14 -1.86 -53.10
N ASP A 66 -6.46 -2.99 -52.97
CA ASP A 66 -7.10 -4.31 -52.99
C ASP A 66 -7.57 -4.76 -51.59
N GLY A 67 -7.12 -4.08 -50.54
CA GLY A 67 -7.44 -4.31 -49.13
C GLY A 67 -8.34 -3.23 -48.51
N THR A 68 -8.31 -3.13 -47.19
CA THR A 68 -8.93 -2.07 -46.40
C THR A 68 -7.85 -1.15 -45.83
N TYR A 69 -7.81 0.10 -46.30
CA TYR A 69 -7.03 1.18 -45.71
C TYR A 69 -7.83 1.91 -44.62
N PHE A 70 -7.24 2.10 -43.44
CA PHE A 70 -7.87 2.80 -42.33
C PHE A 70 -7.40 4.26 -42.27
N GLU A 71 -8.26 5.19 -42.66
CA GLU A 71 -7.92 6.62 -42.76
C GLU A 71 -7.55 7.22 -41.39
N ASN A 72 -8.26 6.82 -40.33
CA ASN A 72 -8.05 7.32 -38.97
C ASN A 72 -7.26 6.33 -38.10
N ALA A 73 -6.27 5.66 -38.70
CA ALA A 73 -5.35 4.79 -37.98
C ALA A 73 -4.34 5.59 -37.13
N MET A 74 -4.19 5.17 -35.88
CA MET A 74 -3.27 5.82 -34.93
C MET A 74 -2.65 4.84 -33.96
N VAL A 75 -1.53 5.25 -33.37
CA VAL A 75 -0.92 4.57 -32.24
C VAL A 75 -1.44 5.18 -30.95
N THR A 76 -1.67 4.34 -29.94
CA THR A 76 -2.04 4.80 -28.60
C THR A 76 -0.91 5.58 -27.94
N THR A 77 0.34 5.31 -28.33
CA THR A 77 1.54 6.02 -27.87
C THR A 77 2.56 6.23 -29.00
N PRO A 78 3.10 7.45 -29.20
CA PRO A 78 4.07 7.74 -30.24
C PRO A 78 5.53 7.48 -29.78
N ILE A 79 5.75 6.40 -29.03
CA ILE A 79 7.07 5.90 -28.62
C ILE A 79 7.25 4.50 -29.23
N CYS A 80 8.29 4.26 -30.03
CA CYS A 80 8.42 2.95 -30.69
C CYS A 80 8.51 1.76 -29.71
N ALA A 81 9.21 1.90 -28.58
CA ALA A 81 9.26 0.83 -27.57
C ALA A 81 7.89 0.54 -26.93
N ALA A 82 7.18 1.58 -26.48
CA ALA A 82 5.87 1.43 -25.86
C ALA A 82 4.81 0.99 -26.88
N SER A 83 4.80 1.57 -28.08
CA SER A 83 3.88 1.20 -29.15
C SER A 83 4.06 -0.26 -29.58
N ARG A 84 5.29 -0.75 -29.69
CA ARG A 84 5.57 -2.16 -29.97
C ARG A 84 5.12 -3.07 -28.83
N ALA A 85 5.27 -2.66 -27.58
CA ALA A 85 4.70 -3.38 -26.44
C ALA A 85 3.16 -3.42 -26.53
N SER A 86 2.50 -2.31 -26.89
CA SER A 86 1.06 -2.26 -27.13
C SER A 86 0.62 -3.16 -28.30
N ILE A 87 1.42 -3.25 -29.36
CA ILE A 87 1.20 -4.14 -30.50
C ILE A 87 1.45 -5.61 -30.15
N LEU A 88 2.30 -5.93 -29.17
CA LEU A 88 2.49 -7.33 -28.77
C LEU A 88 1.39 -7.80 -27.82
N THR A 89 0.98 -6.93 -26.91
CA THR A 89 0.11 -7.26 -25.77
C THR A 89 -1.34 -6.84 -25.93
N GLY A 90 -1.68 -5.98 -26.90
CA GLY A 90 -3.04 -5.42 -27.01
C GLY A 90 -3.41 -4.44 -25.88
N LEU A 91 -2.43 -3.96 -25.11
CA LEU A 91 -2.60 -3.08 -23.95
C LEU A 91 -2.08 -1.66 -24.20
N TYR A 92 -2.64 -0.67 -23.52
CA TYR A 92 -2.15 0.71 -23.49
C TYR A 92 -0.83 0.85 -22.72
N GLU A 93 -0.07 1.94 -22.99
CA GLU A 93 1.19 2.23 -22.32
C GLU A 93 1.03 2.30 -20.80
N ARG A 94 -0.03 2.93 -20.32
CA ARG A 94 -0.33 3.03 -18.88
C ARG A 94 -0.63 1.71 -18.18
N THR A 95 -1.01 0.67 -18.92
CA THR A 95 -1.26 -0.67 -18.35
C THR A 95 0.06 -1.41 -18.26
N HIS A 96 0.79 -1.52 -19.38
CA HIS A 96 2.01 -2.31 -19.40
C HIS A 96 3.23 -1.59 -18.78
N SER A 97 3.17 -0.26 -18.67
CA SER A 97 4.18 0.64 -18.09
C SER A 97 5.61 0.34 -18.57
N PHE A 98 5.77 0.16 -19.89
CA PHE A 98 7.04 -0.19 -20.51
C PHE A 98 7.53 0.95 -21.41
N ASN A 99 8.78 1.38 -21.21
CA ASN A 99 9.46 2.39 -22.02
C ASN A 99 10.98 2.12 -22.08
N PHE A 100 11.77 3.07 -22.58
CA PHE A 100 13.22 2.89 -22.77
C PHE A 100 14.04 2.80 -21.47
N GLN A 101 13.48 3.21 -20.33
CA GLN A 101 14.17 3.29 -19.04
C GLN A 101 13.63 2.31 -17.99
N THR A 102 12.66 1.47 -18.36
CA THR A 102 12.05 0.50 -17.44
C THR A 102 12.77 -0.86 -17.42
N GLY A 103 12.36 -1.70 -16.48
CA GLY A 103 12.53 -3.15 -16.39
C GLY A 103 12.20 -3.92 -17.68
N ASN A 104 12.32 -5.25 -17.63
CA ASN A 104 11.64 -6.08 -18.61
C ASN A 104 10.13 -5.78 -18.55
N ILE A 105 9.45 -5.88 -19.68
CA ILE A 105 7.98 -5.90 -19.64
C ILE A 105 7.54 -7.11 -18.79
N ARG A 106 6.44 -6.97 -18.04
CA ARG A 106 5.99 -8.01 -17.11
C ARG A 106 5.64 -9.28 -17.87
N GLU A 107 6.12 -10.42 -17.37
CA GLU A 107 5.87 -11.75 -17.96
C GLU A 107 4.36 -12.03 -18.09
N SER A 108 3.55 -11.58 -17.13
CA SER A 108 2.09 -11.74 -17.16
C SER A 108 1.43 -11.14 -18.41
N TYR A 109 1.98 -10.05 -18.97
CA TYR A 109 1.46 -9.48 -20.21
C TYR A 109 2.03 -10.17 -21.45
N MET A 110 3.27 -10.65 -21.39
CA MET A 110 3.95 -11.28 -22.52
C MET A 110 3.53 -12.73 -22.76
N ALA A 111 3.18 -13.46 -21.69
CA ALA A 111 2.54 -14.76 -21.79
C ALA A 111 1.22 -14.69 -22.57
N GLU A 112 0.48 -13.59 -22.43
CA GLU A 112 -0.76 -13.31 -23.17
C GLU A 112 -0.53 -12.49 -24.46
N SER A 113 0.70 -12.36 -24.95
CA SER A 113 0.96 -11.64 -26.21
C SER A 113 0.47 -12.44 -27.42
N TYR A 114 0.12 -11.75 -28.52
CA TYR A 114 -0.38 -12.43 -29.73
C TYR A 114 0.55 -13.55 -30.26
N PRO A 115 1.89 -13.40 -30.30
CA PRO A 115 2.74 -14.48 -30.80
C PRO A 115 2.79 -15.69 -29.85
N SER A 116 2.79 -15.48 -28.53
CA SER A 116 2.69 -16.57 -27.55
C SER A 116 1.40 -17.38 -27.76
N ILE A 117 0.27 -16.68 -27.84
CA ILE A 117 -1.04 -17.31 -27.99
C ILE A 117 -1.14 -18.06 -29.32
N LEU A 118 -0.63 -17.49 -30.42
CA LEU A 118 -0.63 -18.17 -31.72
C LEU A 118 0.21 -19.45 -31.69
N LYS A 119 1.41 -19.39 -31.12
CA LYS A 119 2.32 -20.54 -31.00
C LYS A 119 1.69 -21.66 -30.19
N GLU A 120 1.10 -21.32 -29.04
CA GLU A 120 0.35 -22.28 -28.20
C GLU A 120 -0.86 -22.90 -28.92
N ASN A 121 -1.42 -22.22 -29.93
CA ASN A 121 -2.58 -22.67 -30.70
C ASN A 121 -2.22 -23.24 -32.09
N GLY A 122 -0.96 -23.67 -32.26
CA GLY A 122 -0.51 -24.47 -33.39
C GLY A 122 -0.19 -23.70 -34.66
N TYR A 123 0.04 -22.39 -34.57
CA TYR A 123 0.67 -21.64 -35.66
C TYR A 123 2.19 -21.80 -35.58
N PHE A 124 2.83 -21.95 -36.74
CA PHE A 124 4.29 -21.78 -36.83
C PHE A 124 4.62 -20.28 -36.83
N THR A 125 5.35 -19.80 -35.83
CA THR A 125 5.55 -18.36 -35.61
C THR A 125 6.97 -17.90 -35.94
N GLY A 126 7.09 -16.86 -36.76
CA GLY A 126 8.36 -16.28 -37.22
C GLY A 126 8.50 -14.80 -36.86
N PHE A 127 9.71 -14.35 -36.49
CA PHE A 127 10.00 -12.93 -36.28
C PHE A 127 11.36 -12.48 -36.82
N TYR A 128 11.39 -11.41 -37.63
CA TYR A 128 12.64 -10.81 -38.10
C TYR A 128 12.64 -9.29 -38.03
N GLY A 129 13.75 -8.74 -37.50
CA GLY A 129 14.00 -7.30 -37.44
C GLY A 129 13.89 -6.72 -36.03
N LYS A 130 13.41 -5.48 -35.92
CA LYS A 130 13.44 -4.73 -34.66
C LYS A 130 12.34 -5.19 -33.72
N TYR A 131 12.69 -5.94 -32.68
CA TYR A 131 11.72 -6.30 -31.64
C TYR A 131 11.30 -5.10 -30.78
N GLY A 132 12.28 -4.30 -30.32
CA GLY A 132 12.03 -3.00 -29.68
C GLY A 132 11.47 -3.05 -28.25
N VAL A 133 11.26 -4.24 -27.68
CA VAL A 133 10.81 -4.47 -26.31
C VAL A 133 11.83 -5.34 -25.57
N ARG A 134 12.06 -5.09 -24.28
CA ARG A 134 12.99 -5.89 -23.46
C ARG A 134 12.25 -7.06 -22.84
N TYR A 135 12.50 -8.26 -23.37
CA TYR A 135 11.89 -9.52 -22.96
C TYR A 135 12.88 -10.65 -23.26
N ASP A 136 13.13 -11.51 -22.28
CA ASP A 136 14.23 -12.48 -22.35
C ASP A 136 13.82 -13.83 -22.95
N ASN A 137 12.52 -14.14 -23.03
CA ASN A 137 11.99 -15.47 -23.39
C ASN A 137 11.34 -15.50 -24.80
N LEU A 138 12.00 -14.96 -25.83
CA LEU A 138 11.46 -14.88 -27.20
C LEU A 138 11.12 -16.26 -27.80
N GLU A 139 11.78 -17.32 -27.34
CA GLU A 139 11.50 -18.70 -27.71
C GLU A 139 10.10 -19.17 -27.31
N ASN A 140 9.47 -18.52 -26.31
CA ASN A 140 8.06 -18.77 -25.96
C ASN A 140 7.09 -18.16 -26.99
N GLN A 141 7.55 -17.23 -27.82
CA GLN A 141 6.74 -16.50 -28.78
C GLN A 141 6.95 -16.98 -30.22
N PHE A 142 8.18 -17.36 -30.58
CA PHE A 142 8.58 -17.61 -31.96
C PHE A 142 9.28 -18.97 -32.10
N ASP A 143 8.95 -19.73 -33.14
CA ASP A 143 9.67 -20.94 -33.55
C ASP A 143 10.98 -20.60 -34.26
N GLU A 144 10.94 -19.57 -35.11
CA GLU A 144 12.12 -19.01 -35.75
C GLU A 144 12.18 -17.50 -35.55
N TYR A 145 13.31 -17.00 -35.07
CA TYR A 145 13.47 -15.56 -34.90
C TYR A 145 14.90 -15.07 -35.04
N GLU A 146 15.04 -13.84 -35.51
CA GLU A 146 16.26 -13.06 -35.40
C GLU A 146 15.91 -11.60 -35.09
N SER A 147 16.16 -11.17 -33.85
CA SER A 147 15.93 -9.79 -33.42
C SER A 147 17.20 -8.95 -33.64
N TYR A 148 17.06 -7.82 -34.35
CA TYR A 148 18.14 -6.89 -34.61
C TYR A 148 17.60 -5.49 -34.91
N ASP A 149 18.37 -4.45 -34.57
CA ASP A 149 18.06 -3.07 -34.91
C ASP A 149 19.28 -2.38 -35.55
N ARG A 150 19.13 -1.13 -35.99
CA ARG A 150 20.24 -0.28 -36.40
C ARG A 150 21.35 -0.23 -35.32
N ASN A 151 22.60 -0.35 -35.76
CA ASN A 151 23.74 -0.47 -34.85
C ASN A 151 24.28 0.92 -34.48
N ASN A 152 23.92 1.38 -33.28
CA ASN A 152 24.30 2.68 -32.73
C ASN A 152 25.80 2.82 -32.39
N GLN A 153 26.60 1.75 -32.46
CA GLN A 153 28.06 1.84 -32.30
C GLN A 153 28.73 2.52 -33.51
N TYR A 154 28.13 2.40 -34.69
CA TYR A 154 28.62 3.06 -35.90
C TYR A 154 27.93 4.40 -36.09
N LYS A 155 28.68 5.47 -36.34
CA LYS A 155 28.16 6.83 -36.57
C LYS A 155 28.09 7.19 -38.06
N ASP A 156 27.89 6.19 -38.92
CA ASP A 156 27.82 6.31 -40.38
C ASP A 156 26.92 5.22 -40.97
N ARG A 157 26.96 5.04 -42.30
CA ARG A 157 26.18 4.04 -43.05
C ARG A 157 26.25 2.62 -42.48
N ARG A 158 27.33 2.23 -41.79
CA ARG A 158 27.46 0.89 -41.17
C ARG A 158 26.37 0.63 -40.12
N GLY A 159 25.73 1.66 -39.56
CA GLY A 159 24.57 1.51 -38.69
C GLY A 159 23.41 0.72 -39.34
N TYR A 160 23.26 0.83 -40.67
CA TYR A 160 22.27 0.09 -41.47
C TYR A 160 22.88 -1.01 -42.36
N TYR A 161 24.20 -1.04 -42.51
CA TYR A 161 24.95 -1.98 -43.35
C TYR A 161 25.95 -2.77 -42.50
N TYR A 162 25.46 -3.72 -41.70
CA TYR A 162 26.33 -4.60 -40.89
C TYR A 162 25.93 -6.08 -40.94
N LYS A 163 24.76 -6.42 -41.47
CA LYS A 163 24.34 -7.81 -41.71
C LYS A 163 24.76 -8.26 -43.11
N THR A 164 25.02 -9.54 -43.28
CA THR A 164 25.53 -10.12 -44.52
C THR A 164 24.56 -11.13 -45.13
N LEU A 165 24.46 -11.12 -46.46
CA LEU A 165 23.84 -12.19 -47.25
C LEU A 165 24.94 -12.82 -48.11
N GLY A 166 25.34 -14.05 -47.78
CA GLY A 166 26.55 -14.65 -48.34
C GLY A 166 27.79 -13.85 -47.94
N LYS A 167 28.45 -13.22 -48.92
CA LYS A 167 29.64 -12.36 -48.70
C LYS A 167 29.33 -10.86 -48.72
N ASP A 168 28.08 -10.47 -49.02
CA ASP A 168 27.70 -9.08 -49.25
C ASP A 168 27.08 -8.48 -48.00
N THR A 169 27.65 -7.38 -47.50
CA THR A 169 27.02 -6.58 -46.44
C THR A 169 25.89 -5.76 -47.04
N VAL A 170 24.66 -5.99 -46.59
CA VAL A 170 23.45 -5.40 -47.15
C VAL A 170 22.75 -4.46 -46.16
N HIS A 171 21.89 -3.60 -46.69
CA HIS A 171 21.01 -2.76 -45.87
C HIS A 171 20.06 -3.64 -45.03
N LEU A 172 19.78 -3.26 -43.78
CA LEU A 172 18.87 -4.01 -42.89
C LEU A 172 17.50 -4.31 -43.53
N THR A 173 16.91 -3.37 -44.26
CA THR A 173 15.67 -3.60 -45.02
C THR A 173 15.79 -4.78 -45.99
N ARG A 174 16.92 -4.88 -46.72
CA ARG A 174 17.16 -5.99 -47.65
C ARG A 174 17.35 -7.30 -46.90
N TYR A 175 18.05 -7.26 -45.77
CA TYR A 175 18.26 -8.43 -44.91
C TYR A 175 16.93 -8.97 -44.36
N THR A 176 16.07 -8.11 -43.79
CA THR A 176 14.72 -8.49 -43.31
C THR A 176 13.85 -9.04 -44.43
N GLY A 177 13.87 -8.40 -45.61
CA GLY A 177 13.15 -8.90 -46.78
C GLY A 177 13.63 -10.30 -47.21
N GLN A 178 14.94 -10.55 -47.18
CA GLN A 178 15.48 -11.87 -47.48
C GLN A 178 15.10 -12.91 -46.44
N LYS A 179 15.15 -12.59 -45.15
CA LYS A 179 14.71 -13.52 -44.08
C LYS A 179 13.26 -13.92 -44.22
N ALA A 180 12.39 -13.00 -44.62
CA ALA A 180 11.00 -13.30 -44.93
C ALA A 180 10.86 -14.28 -46.10
N ILE A 181 11.63 -14.09 -47.18
CA ILE A 181 11.66 -14.98 -48.34
C ILE A 181 12.15 -16.37 -47.94
N ASP A 182 13.22 -16.45 -47.14
CA ASP A 182 13.79 -17.72 -46.67
C ASP A 182 12.78 -18.47 -45.78
N PHE A 183 12.16 -17.80 -44.81
CA PHE A 183 11.09 -18.37 -43.99
C PHE A 183 9.93 -18.89 -44.84
N ILE A 184 9.43 -18.07 -45.78
CA ILE A 184 8.36 -18.47 -46.69
C ILE A 184 8.80 -19.65 -47.55
N ALA A 185 10.07 -19.76 -47.95
CA ALA A 185 10.55 -20.90 -48.73
C ALA A 185 10.55 -22.21 -47.92
N ASP A 186 10.71 -22.15 -46.60
CA ASP A 186 10.88 -23.33 -45.73
C ASP A 186 9.58 -23.81 -45.03
N VAL A 187 8.57 -22.95 -44.85
CA VAL A 187 7.29 -23.37 -44.20
C VAL A 187 6.57 -24.51 -44.90
N LYS A 188 5.86 -25.37 -44.16
CA LYS A 188 5.00 -26.39 -44.79
C LYS A 188 3.70 -25.74 -45.30
N THR A 189 3.19 -26.20 -46.43
CA THR A 189 1.99 -25.60 -47.06
C THR A 189 0.67 -26.01 -46.41
N ASP A 190 0.68 -27.04 -45.57
CA ASP A 190 -0.47 -27.60 -44.85
C ASP A 190 -0.57 -27.15 -43.39
N GLU A 191 0.38 -26.34 -42.91
CA GLU A 191 0.42 -25.77 -41.55
C GLU A 191 0.29 -24.24 -41.64
N PRO A 192 -0.60 -23.60 -40.85
CA PRO A 192 -0.72 -22.15 -40.87
C PRO A 192 0.47 -21.50 -40.15
N PHE A 193 0.97 -20.38 -40.70
CA PHE A 193 2.06 -19.62 -40.08
C PHE A 193 1.68 -18.17 -39.79
N CYS A 194 2.38 -17.57 -38.83
CA CYS A 194 2.36 -16.12 -38.60
C CYS A 194 3.79 -15.57 -38.65
N LEU A 195 4.07 -14.69 -39.60
CA LEU A 195 5.36 -14.07 -39.81
C LEU A 195 5.30 -12.57 -39.49
N SER A 196 6.01 -12.15 -38.45
CA SER A 196 6.11 -10.76 -38.03
C SER A 196 7.42 -10.13 -38.50
N LEU A 197 7.33 -9.11 -39.36
CA LEU A 197 8.46 -8.41 -39.95
C LEU A 197 8.49 -6.97 -39.43
N SER A 198 9.57 -6.62 -38.72
CA SER A 198 9.74 -5.29 -38.13
C SER A 198 10.94 -4.57 -38.74
N PHE A 199 10.68 -3.67 -39.70
CA PHE A 199 11.72 -2.89 -40.35
C PHE A 199 12.18 -1.75 -39.44
N SER A 200 13.50 -1.64 -39.21
CA SER A 200 14.12 -0.46 -38.56
C SER A 200 14.00 0.81 -39.42
N ALA A 201 13.82 0.65 -40.72
CA ALA A 201 13.57 1.76 -41.64
C ALA A 201 12.10 2.20 -41.55
N PRO A 202 11.79 3.49 -41.81
CA PRO A 202 12.71 4.60 -42.12
C PRO A 202 13.42 5.32 -40.94
N HIS A 203 13.52 4.77 -39.73
CA HIS A 203 14.07 5.49 -38.57
C HIS A 203 15.42 6.18 -38.86
N ALA A 204 15.55 7.46 -38.51
CA ALA A 204 16.79 8.21 -38.63
C ALA A 204 17.92 7.63 -37.74
N HIS A 205 19.15 7.60 -38.22
CA HIS A 205 20.32 7.19 -37.47
C HIS A 205 20.95 8.35 -36.71
N ASP A 206 20.31 8.76 -35.60
CA ASP A 206 20.65 9.94 -34.80
C ASP A 206 22.14 10.19 -34.55
N GLY A 207 22.94 9.14 -34.32
CA GLY A 207 24.37 9.26 -34.04
C GLY A 207 25.26 9.59 -35.25
N ALA A 208 24.70 9.58 -36.48
CA ALA A 208 25.44 9.80 -37.72
C ALA A 208 25.08 11.14 -38.37
N GLU A 209 26.06 11.81 -38.98
CA GLU A 209 25.86 13.12 -39.61
C GLU A 209 24.79 13.10 -40.72
N ASP A 210 24.83 12.10 -41.61
CA ASP A 210 23.88 11.98 -42.72
C ASP A 210 22.46 11.59 -42.28
N GLN A 211 22.30 11.02 -41.08
CA GLN A 211 21.05 10.53 -40.49
C GLN A 211 20.33 9.41 -41.27
N TYR A 212 20.09 9.52 -42.58
CA TYR A 212 19.32 8.57 -43.37
C TYR A 212 20.21 7.81 -44.37
N PHE A 213 20.10 6.48 -44.36
CA PHE A 213 20.84 5.61 -45.25
C PHE A 213 19.85 4.70 -45.98
N TRP A 214 19.79 4.79 -47.31
CA TRP A 214 18.88 3.99 -48.14
C TRP A 214 19.64 2.95 -48.97
N GLN A 215 18.89 2.04 -49.61
CA GLN A 215 19.40 1.05 -50.56
C GLN A 215 19.78 1.73 -51.89
N GLY A 216 20.91 1.37 -52.50
CA GLY A 216 21.40 2.01 -53.74
C GLY A 216 20.41 1.97 -54.91
N GLU A 217 19.55 0.97 -54.97
CA GLU A 217 18.48 0.86 -55.98
C GLU A 217 17.43 1.99 -55.87
N SER A 218 17.41 2.73 -54.74
CA SER A 218 16.56 3.90 -54.53
C SER A 218 17.27 5.24 -54.85
N ASP A 219 18.55 5.23 -55.29
CA ASP A 219 19.35 6.45 -55.52
C ASP A 219 18.73 7.42 -56.54
N ALA A 220 18.11 6.90 -57.60
CA ALA A 220 17.51 7.71 -58.65
C ALA A 220 16.18 8.36 -58.23
N LEU A 221 15.49 7.81 -57.22
CA LEU A 221 14.21 8.35 -56.75
C LEU A 221 14.42 9.75 -56.18
N LEU A 222 13.61 10.74 -56.55
CA LEU A 222 13.69 12.12 -56.04
C LEU A 222 15.00 12.89 -56.32
N GLN A 223 15.93 12.34 -57.13
CA GLN A 223 17.22 13.00 -57.39
C GLN A 223 17.04 14.38 -58.03
N ASN A 224 16.10 14.49 -58.98
CA ASN A 224 15.81 15.73 -59.73
C ASN A 224 14.59 16.50 -59.20
N ILE A 225 14.09 16.15 -58.00
CA ILE A 225 12.95 16.80 -57.36
C ILE A 225 13.47 17.75 -56.28
N ASN A 226 12.94 18.97 -56.22
CA ASN A 226 13.15 19.87 -55.08
C ASN A 226 11.96 19.71 -54.12
N MET A 227 12.19 19.22 -52.91
CA MET A 227 11.13 19.02 -51.93
C MET A 227 10.54 20.37 -51.50
N PRO A 228 9.21 20.51 -51.39
CA PRO A 228 8.61 21.71 -50.82
C PRO A 228 9.10 21.92 -49.39
N LYS A 229 9.13 23.17 -48.91
CA LYS A 229 9.44 23.46 -47.50
C LYS A 229 8.44 22.75 -46.58
N ALA A 230 8.87 22.44 -45.36
CA ALA A 230 7.99 21.86 -44.35
C ALA A 230 6.75 22.74 -44.13
N ASP A 231 5.59 22.09 -44.08
CA ASP A 231 4.36 22.73 -43.63
C ASP A 231 4.56 23.29 -42.22
N LEU A 232 4.04 24.49 -41.93
CA LEU A 232 4.18 25.12 -40.61
C LEU A 232 5.64 25.32 -40.15
N GLY A 233 6.61 25.43 -41.07
CA GLY A 233 8.02 25.64 -40.74
C GLY A 233 8.41 27.07 -40.31
N GLU A 234 7.48 28.04 -40.37
CA GLU A 234 7.71 29.43 -39.95
C GLU A 234 7.87 29.58 -38.43
N ASP A 235 8.68 30.54 -37.98
CA ASP A 235 8.97 30.81 -36.55
C ASP A 235 7.71 30.96 -35.70
N LYS A 236 6.66 31.61 -36.23
CA LYS A 236 5.41 31.85 -35.49
C LYS A 236 4.75 30.57 -34.96
N TYR A 237 4.90 29.43 -35.65
CA TYR A 237 4.32 28.16 -35.23
C TYR A 237 5.17 27.45 -34.17
N PHE A 238 6.48 27.64 -34.22
CA PHE A 238 7.41 27.17 -33.19
C PHE A 238 7.25 27.99 -31.90
N GLU A 239 7.20 29.33 -32.01
CA GLU A 239 7.04 30.24 -30.88
C GLU A 239 5.69 30.12 -30.16
N ALA A 240 4.68 29.54 -30.83
CA ALA A 240 3.39 29.21 -30.22
C ALA A 240 3.45 28.02 -29.24
N GLN A 241 4.51 27.20 -29.30
CA GLN A 241 4.67 26.02 -28.45
C GLN A 241 5.07 26.39 -27.01
N PRO A 242 4.66 25.60 -25.99
CA PRO A 242 5.14 25.78 -24.63
C PRO A 242 6.67 25.78 -24.54
N LYS A 243 7.23 26.53 -23.58
CA LYS A 243 8.69 26.68 -23.45
C LYS A 243 9.43 25.34 -23.34
N PHE A 244 8.93 24.42 -22.52
CA PHE A 244 9.55 23.10 -22.34
C PHE A 244 9.47 22.21 -23.62
N VAL A 245 8.52 22.46 -24.54
CA VAL A 245 8.50 21.83 -25.87
C VAL A 245 9.55 22.46 -26.78
N ARG A 246 9.69 23.80 -26.74
CA ARG A 246 10.68 24.54 -27.53
C ARG A 246 12.11 24.21 -27.13
N ASP A 247 12.34 23.98 -25.84
CA ASP A 247 13.64 23.55 -25.30
C ASP A 247 13.84 22.03 -25.44
N GLY A 248 12.81 21.29 -25.89
CA GLY A 248 12.76 19.84 -25.90
C GLY A 248 13.58 19.17 -27.01
N PHE A 249 13.72 17.85 -26.89
CA PHE A 249 14.60 17.04 -27.73
C PHE A 249 14.15 16.98 -29.21
N ASN A 250 12.86 17.21 -29.50
CA ASN A 250 12.37 17.37 -30.88
C ASN A 250 12.98 18.56 -31.61
N ARG A 251 13.19 19.68 -30.90
CA ARG A 251 13.84 20.88 -31.46
C ARG A 251 15.31 20.61 -31.72
N LEU A 252 16.01 19.96 -30.78
CA LEU A 252 17.40 19.56 -30.98
C LEU A 252 17.54 18.63 -32.20
N ARG A 253 16.64 17.66 -32.34
CA ARG A 253 16.59 16.77 -33.51
C ARG A 253 16.33 17.49 -34.83
N TRP A 254 15.64 18.62 -34.80
CA TRP A 254 15.40 19.45 -36.00
C TRP A 254 16.70 20.12 -36.48
N THR A 255 17.58 20.57 -35.58
CA THR A 255 18.88 21.14 -35.96
C THR A 255 19.83 20.12 -36.60
N TRP A 256 19.59 18.83 -36.35
CA TRP A 256 20.35 17.77 -37.00
C TRP A 256 19.87 17.51 -38.44
N ARG A 257 18.59 17.73 -38.73
CA ARG A 257 17.95 17.23 -39.97
C ARG A 257 17.43 18.29 -40.92
N TYR A 258 17.01 19.45 -40.43
CA TYR A 258 16.09 20.33 -41.17
C TYR A 258 16.40 21.84 -41.06
N ASP A 259 17.41 22.25 -40.28
CA ASP A 259 17.74 23.67 -40.05
C ASP A 259 18.38 24.39 -41.23
N THR A 260 18.91 23.64 -42.21
CA THR A 260 19.35 24.20 -43.50
C THR A 260 18.60 23.57 -44.67
N PRO A 261 18.47 24.27 -45.82
CA PRO A 261 17.86 23.70 -47.02
C PRO A 261 18.51 22.40 -47.47
N GLU A 262 19.82 22.26 -47.37
CA GLU A 262 20.57 21.08 -47.79
C GLU A 262 20.24 19.87 -46.92
N LYS A 263 20.30 20.04 -45.59
CA LYS A 263 19.92 18.98 -44.64
C LYS A 263 18.46 18.59 -44.83
N TYR A 264 17.57 19.56 -45.03
CA TYR A 264 16.15 19.32 -45.28
C TYR A 264 15.93 18.47 -46.55
N GLN A 265 16.54 18.87 -47.68
CA GLN A 265 16.45 18.12 -48.93
C GLN A 265 17.02 16.70 -48.79
N HIS A 266 18.17 16.54 -48.11
CA HIS A 266 18.76 15.22 -47.88
C HIS A 266 17.85 14.33 -47.03
N SER A 267 17.44 14.82 -45.86
CA SER A 267 16.71 14.05 -44.85
C SER A 267 15.34 13.60 -45.33
N VAL A 268 14.54 14.51 -45.94
CA VAL A 268 13.20 14.16 -46.42
C VAL A 268 13.26 13.17 -47.59
N LYS A 269 14.21 13.36 -48.52
CA LYS A 269 14.43 12.40 -49.61
C LYS A 269 14.90 11.05 -49.09
N GLY A 270 15.82 11.04 -48.12
CA GLY A 270 16.33 9.83 -47.49
C GLY A 270 15.23 9.02 -46.81
N TYR A 271 14.37 9.71 -46.04
CA TYR A 271 13.18 9.13 -45.42
C TYR A 271 12.27 8.42 -46.44
N TYR A 272 11.87 9.10 -47.53
CA TYR A 272 11.03 8.49 -48.57
C TYR A 272 11.72 7.37 -49.35
N ARG A 273 13.03 7.47 -49.61
CA ARG A 273 13.82 6.42 -50.28
C ARG A 273 13.93 5.14 -49.44
N MET A 274 14.01 5.27 -48.12
CA MET A 274 14.02 4.14 -47.20
C MET A 274 12.67 3.41 -47.20
N ILE A 275 11.54 4.14 -47.17
CA ILE A 275 10.19 3.53 -47.29
C ILE A 275 10.03 2.84 -48.64
N SER A 276 10.47 3.47 -49.73
CA SER A 276 10.45 2.87 -51.07
C SER A 276 11.30 1.58 -51.14
N GLY A 277 12.36 1.48 -50.31
CA GLY A 277 13.14 0.26 -50.15
C GLY A 277 12.37 -0.87 -49.45
N ILE A 278 11.51 -0.54 -48.48
CA ILE A 278 10.62 -1.51 -47.81
C ILE A 278 9.59 -2.02 -48.81
N ASP A 279 8.95 -1.12 -49.56
CA ASP A 279 7.96 -1.45 -50.60
C ASP A 279 8.50 -2.48 -51.62
N ARG A 280 9.76 -2.30 -52.06
CA ARG A 280 10.45 -3.24 -52.94
C ARG A 280 10.61 -4.64 -52.33
N GLU A 281 10.88 -4.73 -51.04
CA GLU A 281 10.98 -6.03 -50.37
C GLU A 281 9.60 -6.68 -50.17
N ILE A 282 8.55 -5.90 -49.94
CA ILE A 282 7.16 -6.39 -49.91
C ILE A 282 6.80 -7.02 -51.26
N ALA A 283 7.18 -6.40 -52.38
CA ALA A 283 6.93 -6.95 -53.71
C ALA A 283 7.60 -8.32 -53.92
N LYS A 284 8.83 -8.49 -53.41
CA LYS A 284 9.55 -9.78 -53.45
C LYS A 284 8.89 -10.83 -52.57
N ILE A 285 8.45 -10.46 -51.36
CA ILE A 285 7.72 -11.34 -50.44
C ILE A 285 6.44 -11.86 -51.09
N ARG A 286 5.64 -10.98 -51.69
CA ARG A 286 4.41 -11.38 -52.39
C ARG A 286 4.68 -12.28 -53.59
N THR A 287 5.75 -12.01 -54.34
CA THR A 287 6.18 -12.87 -55.45
C THR A 287 6.53 -14.29 -54.96
N GLU A 288 7.19 -14.42 -53.80
CA GLU A 288 7.50 -15.74 -53.24
C GLU A 288 6.25 -16.47 -52.74
N LEU A 289 5.29 -15.75 -52.14
CA LEU A 289 3.97 -16.34 -51.78
C LEU A 289 3.23 -16.88 -53.01
N GLU A 290 3.24 -16.15 -54.12
CA GLU A 290 2.65 -16.60 -55.39
C GLU A 290 3.37 -17.84 -55.92
N LYS A 291 4.72 -17.82 -55.91
CA LYS A 291 5.55 -18.95 -56.35
C LYS A 291 5.32 -20.21 -55.52
N LYS A 292 5.08 -20.08 -54.21
CA LYS A 292 4.80 -21.19 -53.30
C LYS A 292 3.32 -21.61 -53.27
N GLY A 293 2.44 -20.88 -53.95
CA GLY A 293 1.00 -21.17 -53.97
C GLY A 293 0.27 -20.83 -52.67
N LEU A 294 0.83 -19.93 -51.85
CA LEU A 294 0.28 -19.53 -50.55
C LEU A 294 -0.47 -18.19 -50.60
N ALA A 295 -0.35 -17.45 -51.70
CA ALA A 295 -0.87 -16.09 -51.83
C ALA A 295 -2.38 -15.98 -51.55
N ASP A 296 -3.20 -16.92 -52.02
CA ASP A 296 -4.67 -16.85 -51.90
C ASP A 296 -5.19 -17.07 -50.47
N ASN A 297 -4.37 -17.61 -49.57
CA ASN A 297 -4.70 -17.86 -48.16
C ASN A 297 -3.81 -17.03 -47.19
N THR A 298 -3.05 -16.05 -47.68
CA THR A 298 -2.16 -15.24 -46.83
C THR A 298 -2.71 -13.83 -46.65
N VAL A 299 -3.01 -13.47 -45.40
CA VAL A 299 -3.43 -12.12 -45.00
C VAL A 299 -2.20 -11.28 -44.68
N ILE A 300 -2.13 -10.06 -45.22
CA ILE A 300 -1.04 -9.12 -44.95
C ILE A 300 -1.60 -7.92 -44.18
N ILE A 301 -1.05 -7.66 -43.00
CA ILE A 301 -1.34 -6.48 -42.19
C ILE A 301 -0.10 -5.59 -42.22
N LEU A 302 -0.23 -4.32 -42.64
CA LEU A 302 0.87 -3.36 -42.67
C LEU A 302 0.55 -2.16 -41.77
N MET A 303 1.50 -1.78 -40.91
CA MET A 303 1.35 -0.62 -40.02
C MET A 303 2.66 0.13 -39.79
N GLY A 304 2.59 1.42 -39.42
CA GLY A 304 3.70 2.15 -38.78
C GLY A 304 3.67 2.03 -37.25
N ASP A 305 4.83 1.96 -36.58
CA ASP A 305 4.88 1.89 -35.11
C ASP A 305 4.67 3.24 -34.41
N ASN A 306 4.84 4.35 -35.14
CA ASN A 306 4.48 5.70 -34.76
C ASN A 306 4.58 6.64 -35.98
N GLY A 307 4.00 7.83 -35.88
CA GLY A 307 4.18 8.90 -36.84
C GLY A 307 5.52 9.64 -36.68
N TYR A 308 5.73 10.68 -37.49
CA TYR A 308 6.98 11.44 -37.52
C TYR A 308 6.81 12.90 -38.00
N PHE A 309 7.53 13.83 -37.36
CA PHE A 309 7.69 15.21 -37.81
C PHE A 309 8.82 15.32 -38.85
N LEU A 310 8.50 15.87 -40.02
CA LEU A 310 9.41 16.13 -41.14
C LEU A 310 9.79 17.61 -41.23
N GLY A 311 9.85 18.31 -40.10
CA GLY A 311 10.20 19.74 -40.02
C GLY A 311 9.04 20.67 -39.67
N GLU A 312 7.82 20.15 -39.55
CA GLU A 312 6.67 20.95 -39.12
C GLU A 312 6.90 21.53 -37.73
N ARG A 313 6.51 22.80 -37.51
CA ARG A 313 6.75 23.57 -36.27
C ARG A 313 8.23 23.64 -35.88
N GLN A 314 9.12 23.44 -36.84
CA GLN A 314 10.56 23.28 -36.63
C GLN A 314 10.92 22.18 -35.62
N LEU A 315 10.19 21.06 -35.70
CA LEU A 315 10.39 19.85 -34.91
C LEU A 315 10.79 18.68 -35.81
N ALA A 316 11.50 17.72 -35.23
CA ALA A 316 11.82 16.43 -35.86
C ALA A 316 11.62 15.30 -34.85
N GLY A 317 11.22 14.11 -35.32
CA GLY A 317 11.02 12.96 -34.44
C GLY A 317 9.54 12.68 -34.13
N LYS A 318 9.27 12.22 -32.90
CA LYS A 318 7.99 11.70 -32.41
C LYS A 318 7.70 12.22 -30.99
N TRP A 319 6.92 11.52 -30.16
CA TRP A 319 6.60 11.80 -28.74
C TRP A 319 5.47 12.80 -28.45
N LEU A 320 5.31 13.87 -29.24
CA LEU A 320 4.20 14.81 -29.03
C LEU A 320 2.89 14.24 -29.60
N LEU A 321 1.75 14.65 -29.05
CA LEU A 321 0.42 14.10 -29.40
C LEU A 321 -0.25 14.75 -30.64
N TYR A 322 0.53 15.44 -31.47
CA TYR A 322 0.07 15.92 -32.78
C TYR A 322 -0.16 14.75 -33.75
N ASP A 323 -1.09 14.90 -34.69
CA ASP A 323 -1.46 13.85 -35.66
C ASP A 323 -0.25 13.41 -36.50
N ASN A 324 0.72 14.30 -36.75
CA ASN A 324 2.00 13.95 -37.37
C ASN A 324 2.73 12.80 -36.67
N SER A 325 2.60 12.69 -35.35
CA SER A 325 3.34 11.77 -34.48
C SER A 325 2.47 10.58 -34.03
N VAL A 326 1.15 10.73 -33.92
CA VAL A 326 0.24 9.64 -33.51
C VAL A 326 -0.39 8.89 -34.68
N ARG A 327 -0.59 9.49 -35.86
CA ARG A 327 -1.23 8.80 -37.00
C ARG A 327 -0.21 8.05 -37.85
N VAL A 328 -0.58 6.85 -38.27
CA VAL A 328 0.25 5.91 -39.03
C VAL A 328 -0.55 5.30 -40.18
N PRO A 329 0.07 4.78 -41.25
CA PRO A 329 -0.66 3.97 -42.21
C PRO A 329 -1.07 2.66 -41.53
N LEU A 330 -2.27 2.16 -41.87
CA LEU A 330 -2.71 0.82 -41.49
C LEU A 330 -3.52 0.23 -42.65
N ILE A 331 -3.06 -0.92 -43.14
CA ILE A 331 -3.68 -1.65 -44.24
C ILE A 331 -3.91 -3.09 -43.77
N VAL A 332 -5.12 -3.60 -43.96
CA VAL A 332 -5.42 -5.03 -43.86
C VAL A 332 -5.79 -5.54 -45.25
N TYR A 333 -4.96 -6.42 -45.80
CA TYR A 333 -5.21 -7.07 -47.09
C TYR A 333 -5.53 -8.55 -46.87
N ASP A 334 -6.81 -8.90 -47.01
CA ASP A 334 -7.27 -10.29 -46.96
C ASP A 334 -7.74 -10.79 -48.34
N PRO A 335 -6.96 -11.60 -49.07
CA PRO A 335 -7.32 -12.07 -50.42
C PRO A 335 -8.59 -12.92 -50.45
N ARG A 336 -9.05 -13.42 -49.29
CA ARG A 336 -10.26 -14.24 -49.14
C ARG A 336 -11.53 -13.38 -49.12
N VAL A 337 -11.41 -12.06 -48.89
CA VAL A 337 -12.52 -11.10 -48.86
C VAL A 337 -12.67 -10.39 -50.20
N LYS A 338 -13.71 -10.74 -50.97
CA LYS A 338 -13.90 -10.33 -52.38
C LYS A 338 -14.12 -8.83 -52.63
N ARG A 339 -14.43 -8.02 -51.62
CA ARG A 339 -14.75 -6.58 -51.77
C ARG A 339 -14.36 -5.79 -50.53
N GLN A 340 -13.08 -5.57 -50.30
CA GLN A 340 -12.58 -4.66 -49.26
C GLN A 340 -12.77 -3.20 -49.71
N LYS A 341 -12.83 -2.28 -48.74
CA LYS A 341 -12.97 -0.82 -48.96
C LYS A 341 -12.27 -0.08 -47.83
N ASP A 342 -11.87 1.15 -48.11
CA ASP A 342 -11.37 2.09 -47.12
C ASP A 342 -12.38 2.31 -45.99
N SER A 343 -11.88 2.58 -44.79
CA SER A 343 -12.66 2.82 -43.58
C SER A 343 -12.19 4.05 -42.83
N ASP A 344 -13.13 4.86 -42.35
CA ASP A 344 -12.88 6.04 -41.51
C ASP A 344 -12.97 5.73 -40.00
N ALA A 345 -13.06 4.44 -39.63
CA ALA A 345 -13.10 4.02 -38.23
C ALA A 345 -11.79 4.37 -37.49
N LEU A 346 -11.91 4.66 -36.18
CA LEU A 346 -10.76 4.85 -35.28
C LEU A 346 -10.09 3.49 -35.00
N ALA A 347 -9.12 3.14 -35.85
CA ALA A 347 -8.30 1.94 -35.72
C ALA A 347 -7.00 2.23 -34.97
N LEU A 348 -6.66 1.38 -34.00
CA LEU A 348 -5.52 1.55 -33.11
C LEU A 348 -4.48 0.46 -33.32
N ASN A 349 -3.23 0.73 -32.95
CA ASN A 349 -2.17 -0.28 -32.92
C ASN A 349 -2.52 -1.48 -32.02
N ILE A 350 -3.22 -1.26 -30.91
CA ILE A 350 -3.71 -2.31 -30.01
C ILE A 350 -4.82 -3.19 -30.63
N ASP A 351 -5.48 -2.74 -31.70
CA ASP A 351 -6.51 -3.52 -32.40
C ASP A 351 -5.88 -4.62 -33.28
N VAL A 352 -4.61 -4.46 -33.67
CA VAL A 352 -3.89 -5.40 -34.54
C VAL A 352 -3.75 -6.80 -33.91
N PRO A 353 -3.31 -6.96 -32.64
CA PRO A 353 -3.32 -8.25 -31.94
C PRO A 353 -4.66 -8.97 -32.00
N SER A 354 -5.74 -8.25 -31.71
CA SER A 354 -7.09 -8.81 -31.72
C SER A 354 -7.51 -9.24 -33.12
N THR A 355 -7.09 -8.49 -34.13
CA THR A 355 -7.32 -8.83 -35.55
C THR A 355 -6.57 -10.10 -35.95
N ILE A 356 -5.31 -10.24 -35.51
CA ILE A 356 -4.49 -11.43 -35.76
C ILE A 356 -5.11 -12.68 -35.13
N LEU A 357 -5.58 -12.60 -33.88
CA LEU A 357 -6.23 -13.74 -33.22
C LEU A 357 -7.60 -14.08 -33.83
N ASP A 358 -8.38 -13.08 -34.24
CA ASP A 358 -9.66 -13.29 -34.92
C ASP A 358 -9.47 -14.02 -36.26
N LEU A 359 -8.45 -13.61 -37.04
CA LEU A 359 -8.03 -14.32 -38.26
C LEU A 359 -7.66 -15.79 -37.99
N ALA A 360 -7.09 -16.06 -36.82
CA ALA A 360 -6.72 -17.40 -36.39
C ALA A 360 -7.88 -18.23 -35.81
N GLY A 361 -9.06 -17.62 -35.61
CA GLY A 361 -10.20 -18.23 -34.95
C GLY A 361 -10.01 -18.41 -33.44
N ILE A 362 -9.16 -17.58 -32.82
CA ILE A 362 -8.83 -17.62 -31.39
C ILE A 362 -9.45 -16.41 -30.70
N ALA A 363 -10.09 -16.63 -29.55
CA ALA A 363 -10.64 -15.53 -28.76
C ALA A 363 -9.51 -14.72 -28.10
N PRO A 364 -9.53 -13.37 -28.16
CA PRO A 364 -8.53 -12.56 -27.48
C PRO A 364 -8.67 -12.68 -25.94
N PRO A 365 -7.57 -12.57 -25.18
CA PRO A 365 -7.61 -12.45 -23.73
C PRO A 365 -8.55 -11.34 -23.27
N LYS A 366 -9.23 -11.55 -22.15
CA LYS A 366 -10.17 -10.56 -21.57
C LYS A 366 -9.46 -9.28 -21.09
N THR A 367 -8.17 -9.37 -20.84
CA THR A 367 -7.27 -8.29 -20.42
C THR A 367 -6.97 -7.30 -21.55
N TRP A 368 -7.05 -7.74 -22.81
CA TRP A 368 -6.75 -6.90 -23.97
C TRP A 368 -7.77 -5.77 -24.13
N GLN A 369 -7.26 -4.61 -24.52
CA GLN A 369 -8.05 -3.38 -24.67
C GLN A 369 -8.35 -3.05 -26.16
N GLY A 370 -7.71 -3.77 -27.08
CA GLY A 370 -7.96 -3.70 -28.52
C GLY A 370 -9.22 -4.46 -28.97
N LYS A 371 -9.66 -4.18 -30.19
CA LYS A 371 -10.80 -4.85 -30.86
C LYS A 371 -10.40 -5.30 -32.25
N SER A 372 -10.82 -6.49 -32.66
CA SER A 372 -10.53 -6.99 -34.02
C SER A 372 -11.10 -6.07 -35.10
N LEU A 373 -10.30 -5.78 -36.13
CA LEU A 373 -10.66 -5.01 -37.33
C LEU A 373 -11.44 -5.84 -38.35
N MET A 374 -11.45 -7.17 -38.25
CA MET A 374 -12.09 -8.04 -39.23
C MET A 374 -13.58 -7.76 -39.47
N PRO A 375 -14.42 -7.45 -38.46
CA PRO A 375 -15.81 -7.07 -38.70
C PRO A 375 -15.98 -5.85 -39.63
N ILE A 376 -15.00 -4.95 -39.65
CA ILE A 376 -14.98 -3.78 -40.55
C ILE A 376 -14.50 -4.21 -41.94
N VAL A 377 -13.42 -5.00 -42.01
CA VAL A 377 -12.86 -5.53 -43.27
C VAL A 377 -13.90 -6.36 -44.05
N GLU A 378 -14.63 -7.23 -43.35
CA GLU A 378 -15.68 -8.09 -43.89
C GLU A 378 -17.02 -7.36 -44.13
N LYS A 379 -17.14 -6.11 -43.66
CA LYS A 379 -18.36 -5.28 -43.70
C LYS A 379 -19.55 -5.84 -42.93
N SER A 380 -19.30 -6.68 -41.93
CA SER A 380 -20.34 -7.05 -40.97
C SER A 380 -20.66 -5.90 -40.00
N LYS A 381 -19.74 -4.93 -39.86
CA LYS A 381 -19.94 -3.67 -39.12
C LYS A 381 -19.34 -2.48 -39.88
N LYS A 382 -19.90 -1.29 -39.68
CA LYS A 382 -19.35 -0.03 -40.19
C LYS A 382 -18.23 0.51 -39.29
N ASP A 383 -18.40 0.39 -37.98
CA ASP A 383 -17.47 0.83 -36.95
C ASP A 383 -17.65 0.00 -35.66
N PHE A 384 -16.86 0.31 -34.63
CA PHE A 384 -16.96 -0.28 -33.29
C PHE A 384 -17.88 0.47 -32.32
N LYS A 385 -18.60 1.51 -32.79
CA LYS A 385 -19.18 2.57 -31.95
C LYS A 385 -18.17 3.20 -30.99
N ARG A 386 -16.89 3.22 -31.39
CA ARG A 386 -15.79 3.88 -30.67
C ARG A 386 -15.68 5.30 -31.23
N ASP A 387 -16.11 6.27 -30.45
CA ASP A 387 -16.14 7.69 -30.82
C ASP A 387 -14.94 8.48 -30.28
N THR A 388 -14.34 8.00 -29.19
CA THR A 388 -13.21 8.62 -28.49
C THR A 388 -12.17 7.58 -28.13
N VAL A 389 -10.90 7.89 -28.33
CA VAL A 389 -9.76 7.07 -27.92
C VAL A 389 -8.80 7.87 -27.05
N LEU A 390 -8.13 7.20 -26.14
CA LEU A 390 -7.01 7.78 -25.39
C LEU A 390 -5.75 7.74 -26.27
N ILE A 391 -4.95 8.81 -26.20
CA ILE A 391 -3.59 8.90 -26.76
C ILE A 391 -2.66 9.45 -25.68
N GLU A 392 -1.47 8.89 -25.58
CA GLU A 392 -0.58 9.17 -24.45
C GLU A 392 0.91 8.99 -24.78
N HIS A 393 1.72 9.65 -23.96
CA HIS A 393 3.17 9.51 -23.92
C HIS A 393 3.55 9.70 -22.44
N LEU A 394 3.85 8.61 -21.75
CA LEU A 394 4.04 8.62 -20.28
C LEU A 394 5.50 8.49 -19.85
N TRP A 395 6.40 8.33 -20.80
CA TRP A 395 7.83 8.27 -20.51
C TRP A 395 8.34 9.62 -19.99
N GLU A 396 8.77 9.61 -18.73
CA GLU A 396 9.34 10.78 -18.07
C GLU A 396 10.84 10.91 -18.37
N PHE A 397 11.19 11.96 -19.12
CA PHE A 397 12.57 12.26 -19.52
C PHE A 397 12.77 13.78 -19.58
N ASP A 398 13.92 14.26 -19.09
CA ASP A 398 14.24 15.67 -18.83
C ASP A 398 13.98 16.65 -20.00
N HIS A 399 13.93 16.14 -21.24
CA HIS A 399 13.70 16.94 -22.45
C HIS A 399 12.60 16.41 -23.38
N ILE A 400 11.77 15.50 -22.90
CA ILE A 400 10.59 15.02 -23.65
C ILE A 400 9.40 15.07 -22.69
N PRO A 401 8.51 16.07 -22.85
CA PRO A 401 7.45 16.28 -21.87
C PRO A 401 6.36 15.20 -22.01
N PRO A 402 6.04 14.44 -20.95
CA PRO A 402 4.95 13.48 -20.97
C PRO A 402 3.62 14.20 -21.18
N SER A 403 2.72 13.59 -21.97
CA SER A 403 1.41 14.16 -22.29
C SER A 403 0.35 13.07 -22.45
N GLU A 404 -0.89 13.43 -22.19
CA GLU A 404 -2.03 12.50 -22.28
C GLU A 404 -3.27 13.25 -22.71
N GLY A 405 -4.16 12.56 -23.43
CA GLY A 405 -5.33 13.20 -24.01
C GLY A 405 -6.25 12.23 -24.73
N VAL A 406 -7.26 12.80 -25.38
CA VAL A 406 -8.26 12.06 -26.13
C VAL A 406 -8.41 12.59 -27.55
N ARG A 407 -8.65 11.66 -28.47
CA ARG A 407 -8.86 11.91 -29.90
C ARG A 407 -10.21 11.33 -30.30
N THR A 408 -11.06 12.13 -30.91
CA THR A 408 -12.28 11.64 -31.60
C THR A 408 -12.04 11.63 -33.10
N LYS A 409 -13.05 11.59 -33.96
CA LYS A 409 -12.88 11.88 -35.39
C LYS A 409 -12.62 13.38 -35.65
N ASP A 410 -13.37 14.24 -34.96
CA ASP A 410 -13.44 15.67 -35.28
C ASP A 410 -12.75 16.57 -34.24
N TRP A 411 -12.32 16.02 -33.10
CA TRP A 411 -11.73 16.78 -32.01
C TRP A 411 -10.50 16.08 -31.43
N LYS A 412 -9.60 16.89 -30.87
CA LYS A 412 -8.51 16.41 -30.02
C LYS A 412 -8.31 17.32 -28.82
N TYR A 413 -8.08 16.70 -27.69
CA TYR A 413 -7.68 17.34 -26.44
C TYR A 413 -6.45 16.63 -25.88
N PHE A 414 -5.47 17.35 -25.36
CA PHE A 414 -4.42 16.78 -24.52
C PHE A 414 -3.85 17.80 -23.54
N ARG A 415 -3.18 17.31 -22.50
CA ARG A 415 -2.45 18.10 -21.50
C ARG A 415 -1.07 17.51 -21.25
N TYR A 416 -0.18 18.31 -20.67
CA TYR A 416 1.13 17.82 -20.23
C TYR A 416 1.01 17.25 -18.81
N VAL A 417 1.59 16.07 -18.57
CA VAL A 417 1.37 15.30 -17.33
C VAL A 417 1.99 16.01 -16.13
N ASN A 418 3.20 16.53 -16.26
CA ASN A 418 3.94 17.12 -15.12
C ASN A 418 3.43 18.53 -14.76
N ASP A 419 2.84 19.27 -15.71
CA ASP A 419 2.15 20.54 -15.46
C ASP A 419 0.87 20.59 -16.30
N GLN A 420 -0.25 20.27 -15.66
CA GLN A 420 -1.55 20.17 -16.32
C GLN A 420 -2.19 21.54 -16.59
N SER A 421 -1.57 22.64 -16.16
CA SER A 421 -2.02 23.98 -16.56
C SER A 421 -1.77 24.27 -18.04
N PHE A 422 -0.91 23.47 -18.69
CA PHE A 422 -0.72 23.47 -20.13
C PHE A 422 -1.57 22.38 -20.79
N GLU A 423 -2.52 22.82 -21.60
CA GLU A 423 -3.39 21.93 -22.37
C GLU A 423 -3.77 22.53 -23.73
N GLU A 424 -4.20 21.65 -24.62
CA GLU A 424 -4.47 21.98 -26.01
C GLU A 424 -5.79 21.34 -26.45
N LEU A 425 -6.62 22.13 -27.15
CA LEU A 425 -7.90 21.70 -27.71
C LEU A 425 -8.00 22.13 -29.17
N TYR A 426 -8.25 21.17 -30.07
CA TYR A 426 -8.35 21.40 -31.51
C TYR A 426 -9.66 20.83 -32.08
N ASN A 427 -10.30 21.60 -32.97
CA ASN A 427 -11.34 21.11 -33.86
C ASN A 427 -10.68 20.71 -35.18
N LEU A 428 -10.65 19.42 -35.48
CA LEU A 428 -9.89 18.84 -36.57
C LEU A 428 -10.66 18.79 -37.89
N GLU A 429 -11.96 19.02 -37.85
CA GLU A 429 -12.76 19.25 -39.06
C GLU A 429 -12.42 20.63 -39.68
N ASP A 430 -12.36 21.67 -38.84
CA ASP A 430 -12.07 23.05 -39.28
C ASP A 430 -10.57 23.36 -39.30
N ASP A 431 -9.77 22.71 -38.45
CA ASP A 431 -8.33 22.93 -38.28
C ASP A 431 -7.55 21.59 -38.26
N PRO A 432 -7.50 20.87 -39.40
CA PRO A 432 -6.83 19.56 -39.50
C PRO A 432 -5.31 19.64 -39.29
N LYS A 433 -4.74 20.86 -39.27
CA LYS A 433 -3.31 21.12 -39.05
C LYS A 433 -2.99 21.50 -37.61
N GLU A 434 -3.98 21.61 -36.72
CA GLU A 434 -3.81 21.88 -35.29
C GLU A 434 -3.11 23.21 -35.01
N ILE A 435 -3.54 24.28 -35.68
CA ILE A 435 -2.90 25.59 -35.62
C ILE A 435 -3.44 26.42 -34.44
N ASN A 436 -4.75 26.38 -34.21
CA ASN A 436 -5.45 27.26 -33.28
C ASN A 436 -5.87 26.48 -32.03
N ASN A 437 -5.08 26.59 -30.96
CA ASN A 437 -5.44 26.01 -29.67
C ASN A 437 -6.63 26.77 -29.05
N LEU A 438 -7.77 26.07 -28.92
CA LEU A 438 -9.04 26.60 -28.41
C LEU A 438 -9.17 26.51 -26.89
N ALA A 439 -8.19 25.97 -26.15
CA ALA A 439 -8.32 25.72 -24.71
C ALA A 439 -8.53 26.99 -23.87
N LYS A 440 -8.02 28.14 -24.32
CA LYS A 440 -8.19 29.43 -23.64
C LYS A 440 -9.41 30.23 -24.12
N ASP A 441 -10.13 29.73 -25.12
CA ASP A 441 -11.34 30.39 -25.63
C ASP A 441 -12.54 29.97 -24.78
N SER A 442 -13.14 30.96 -24.10
CA SER A 442 -14.28 30.76 -23.20
C SER A 442 -15.50 30.16 -23.88
N LYS A 443 -15.64 30.31 -25.21
CA LYS A 443 -16.69 29.68 -26.02
C LYS A 443 -16.65 28.15 -25.94
N TYR A 444 -15.46 27.56 -25.73
CA TYR A 444 -15.26 26.12 -25.71
C TYR A 444 -15.04 25.55 -24.29
N ALA A 445 -15.25 26.34 -23.24
CA ALA A 445 -14.99 25.93 -21.85
C ALA A 445 -15.75 24.65 -21.43
N GLU A 446 -17.03 24.52 -21.80
CA GLU A 446 -17.81 23.30 -21.52
C GLU A 446 -17.24 22.07 -22.24
N LYS A 447 -16.83 22.25 -23.50
CA LYS A 447 -16.25 21.18 -24.32
C LYS A 447 -14.87 20.76 -23.80
N LEU A 448 -14.05 21.71 -23.38
CA LEU A 448 -12.77 21.47 -22.73
C LEU A 448 -12.96 20.67 -21.43
N ALA A 449 -13.90 21.07 -20.58
CA ALA A 449 -14.23 20.33 -19.37
C ALA A 449 -14.73 18.90 -19.65
N ALA A 450 -15.56 18.72 -20.68
CA ALA A 450 -16.03 17.40 -21.09
C ALA A 450 -14.87 16.49 -21.54
N PHE A 451 -13.93 17.01 -22.35
CA PHE A 451 -12.77 16.23 -22.78
C PHE A 451 -11.76 15.96 -21.66
N ARG A 452 -11.53 16.91 -20.73
CA ARG A 452 -10.77 16.65 -19.50
C ARG A 452 -11.37 15.50 -18.70
N ASN A 453 -12.68 15.53 -18.45
CA ASN A 453 -13.38 14.48 -17.70
C ASN A 453 -13.33 13.14 -18.43
N LYS A 454 -13.50 13.14 -19.77
CA LYS A 454 -13.39 11.91 -20.57
C LYS A 454 -11.97 11.34 -20.54
N THR A 455 -10.95 12.21 -20.57
CA THR A 455 -9.54 11.82 -20.43
C THR A 455 -9.31 11.17 -19.06
N ASN A 456 -9.70 11.82 -17.97
CA ASN A 456 -9.60 11.26 -16.61
C ASN A 456 -10.33 9.90 -16.48
N SER A 457 -11.53 9.77 -17.06
CA SER A 457 -12.28 8.52 -17.06
C SER A 457 -11.56 7.40 -17.80
N LEU A 458 -11.03 7.67 -19.00
CA LEU A 458 -10.31 6.67 -19.79
C LEU A 458 -8.97 6.30 -19.15
N ILE A 459 -8.29 7.26 -18.51
CA ILE A 459 -7.09 7.01 -17.71
C ILE A 459 -7.40 5.95 -16.63
N LEU A 460 -8.48 6.14 -15.87
CA LEU A 460 -8.85 5.20 -14.82
C LEU A 460 -9.29 3.83 -15.39
N GLU A 461 -10.10 3.82 -16.46
CA GLU A 461 -10.60 2.61 -17.12
C GLU A 461 -9.48 1.75 -17.72
N LEU A 462 -8.46 2.38 -18.31
CA LEU A 462 -7.37 1.70 -19.01
C LEU A 462 -6.14 1.46 -18.12
N SER A 463 -6.22 1.81 -16.83
CA SER A 463 -5.18 1.52 -15.84
C SER A 463 -5.47 0.24 -15.09
N ASP A 464 -4.43 -0.38 -14.54
CA ASP A 464 -4.56 -1.55 -13.66
C ASP A 464 -3.91 -1.31 -12.28
N ASP A 465 -3.85 -2.37 -11.48
CA ASP A 465 -3.28 -2.35 -10.13
C ASP A 465 -1.79 -1.96 -10.10
N TYR A 466 -1.04 -2.16 -11.19
CA TYR A 466 0.38 -1.83 -11.29
C TYR A 466 0.66 -0.35 -11.52
N SER A 467 -0.36 0.43 -11.90
CA SER A 467 -0.28 1.88 -12.14
C SER A 467 -0.91 2.74 -11.03
N LYS A 468 -1.46 2.11 -9.98
CA LYS A 468 -2.04 2.78 -8.83
C LYS A 468 -1.01 3.72 -8.18
N GLY A 469 -1.46 4.89 -7.74
CA GLY A 469 -0.64 5.80 -6.94
C GLY A 469 -0.68 5.43 -5.45
N PRO A 470 0.24 5.95 -4.63
CA PRO A 470 0.25 5.72 -3.18
C PRO A 470 -1.08 6.08 -2.50
N SER A 471 -1.35 5.44 -1.36
CA SER A 471 -2.55 5.63 -0.55
C SER A 471 -2.21 5.94 0.91
N ASP A 472 -3.26 6.19 1.71
CA ASP A 472 -3.21 6.41 3.16
C ASP A 472 -2.12 7.40 3.59
N LEU A 473 -2.12 8.55 2.90
CA LEU A 473 -1.21 9.65 3.15
C LEU A 473 -1.29 10.09 4.62
N VAL A 474 -0.12 10.33 5.21
CA VAL A 474 0.01 10.90 6.54
C VAL A 474 0.98 12.07 6.52
N ILE A 475 0.69 13.04 7.36
CA ILE A 475 1.63 14.06 7.78
C ILE A 475 1.69 14.00 9.31
N GLU A 476 2.87 13.92 9.92
CA GLU A 476 3.00 13.73 11.38
C GLU A 476 2.21 12.50 11.89
N TRP A 477 2.18 11.44 11.09
CA TRP A 477 1.33 10.24 11.30
C TRP A 477 -0.19 10.48 11.38
N ILE A 478 -0.66 11.70 11.15
CA ILE A 478 -2.07 12.07 11.14
C ILE A 478 -2.67 11.73 9.78
N ARG A 479 -3.59 10.75 9.78
CA ARG A 479 -4.31 10.28 8.58
C ARG A 479 -5.41 11.25 8.16
N ASN A 480 -6.15 11.80 9.13
CA ASN A 480 -7.17 12.82 8.90
C ASN A 480 -6.74 14.16 9.52
N THR A 481 -6.38 15.10 8.68
CA THR A 481 -5.90 16.42 9.05
C THR A 481 -7.03 17.44 9.28
N GLU A 482 -8.29 17.06 9.08
CA GLU A 482 -9.43 17.95 9.29
C GLU A 482 -9.51 18.38 10.77
N GLY A 483 -9.51 19.69 11.01
CA GLY A 483 -9.53 20.24 12.37
C GLY A 483 -8.22 20.13 13.15
N VAL A 484 -7.15 19.57 12.55
CA VAL A 484 -5.83 19.46 13.16
C VAL A 484 -4.89 20.52 12.59
N THR A 485 -4.10 21.16 13.45
CA THR A 485 -3.06 22.10 13.04
C THR A 485 -1.68 21.54 13.38
N VAL A 486 -0.85 21.34 12.36
CA VAL A 486 0.52 20.81 12.47
C VAL A 486 1.41 21.83 13.17
N ILE A 487 1.99 21.47 14.31
CA ILE A 487 2.82 22.40 15.10
C ILE A 487 4.32 22.23 14.84
N ASP A 488 4.72 21.10 14.27
CA ASP A 488 6.08 20.92 13.80
C ASP A 488 6.36 21.84 12.62
N THR A 489 7.53 22.48 12.64
CA THR A 489 7.99 23.36 11.55
C THR A 489 8.51 22.60 10.33
N LYS A 490 8.83 21.32 10.50
CA LYS A 490 9.44 20.42 9.51
C LYS A 490 8.71 19.08 9.49
N PRO A 491 7.39 19.07 9.24
CA PRO A 491 6.61 17.88 9.41
C PRO A 491 7.03 16.76 8.46
N GLU A 492 6.90 15.51 8.91
CA GLU A 492 7.21 14.35 8.10
C GLU A 492 6.01 13.83 7.32
N PHE A 493 6.27 13.48 6.06
CA PHE A 493 5.32 12.85 5.16
C PHE A 493 5.49 11.32 5.17
N GLY A 494 4.36 10.61 5.02
CA GLY A 494 4.34 9.16 4.85
C GLY A 494 3.18 8.67 4.00
N TRP A 495 3.31 7.47 3.43
CA TRP A 495 2.33 6.85 2.55
C TRP A 495 2.48 5.33 2.52
N VAL A 496 1.38 4.66 2.14
CA VAL A 496 1.39 3.24 1.80
C VAL A 496 1.70 3.06 0.32
N VAL A 497 2.67 2.20 0.03
CA VAL A 497 3.06 1.84 -1.34
C VAL A 497 2.00 0.88 -1.92
N PRO A 498 1.58 1.03 -3.18
CA PRO A 498 0.59 0.13 -3.79
C PRO A 498 1.14 -1.29 -3.99
N ASP A 499 0.32 -2.31 -3.72
CA ASP A 499 0.72 -3.73 -3.86
C ASP A 499 1.27 -4.09 -5.24
N GLY A 500 0.70 -3.51 -6.31
CA GLY A 500 1.17 -3.72 -7.68
C GLY A 500 2.61 -3.25 -7.91
N ALA A 501 3.09 -2.24 -7.18
CA ALA A 501 4.47 -1.79 -7.29
C ALA A 501 5.45 -2.79 -6.65
N VAL A 502 4.99 -3.65 -5.74
CA VAL A 502 5.77 -4.58 -4.90
C VAL A 502 6.72 -3.85 -3.94
N SER A 503 7.61 -3.01 -4.45
CA SER A 503 8.45 -2.13 -3.66
C SER A 503 8.82 -0.86 -4.42
N GLN A 504 9.10 0.20 -3.67
CA GLN A 504 9.48 1.50 -4.20
C GLN A 504 11.00 1.60 -4.34
N SER A 505 11.47 2.25 -5.41
CA SER A 505 12.87 2.63 -5.61
C SER A 505 13.11 4.15 -5.59
N ALA A 506 12.07 4.94 -5.88
CA ALA A 506 12.10 6.39 -5.78
C ALA A 506 10.71 6.96 -5.54
N TYR A 507 10.64 8.22 -5.08
CA TYR A 507 9.41 8.98 -4.96
C TYR A 507 9.58 10.42 -5.47
N GLN A 508 8.44 11.09 -5.68
CA GLN A 508 8.35 12.54 -5.80
C GLN A 508 7.15 13.06 -5.00
N ILE A 509 7.40 14.02 -4.13
CA ILE A 509 6.39 14.77 -3.37
C ILE A 509 6.19 16.13 -4.03
N LEU A 510 4.93 16.53 -4.17
CA LEU A 510 4.55 17.90 -4.49
C LEU A 510 3.81 18.49 -3.29
N VAL A 511 4.20 19.69 -2.88
CA VAL A 511 3.48 20.53 -1.91
C VAL A 511 3.14 21.85 -2.58
N ALA A 512 1.88 22.25 -2.50
CA ALA A 512 1.35 23.43 -3.16
C ALA A 512 0.63 24.37 -2.19
N SER A 513 0.64 25.66 -2.54
CA SER A 513 -0.04 26.72 -1.79
C SER A 513 -1.56 26.75 -2.01
N SER A 514 -2.09 25.95 -2.95
CA SER A 514 -3.52 25.92 -3.26
C SER A 514 -3.97 24.61 -3.87
N LYS A 515 -5.27 24.31 -3.69
CA LYS A 515 -5.92 23.15 -4.31
C LYS A 515 -5.86 23.17 -5.84
N GLU A 516 -5.93 24.35 -6.44
CA GLU A 516 -5.82 24.50 -7.89
C GLU A 516 -4.44 24.07 -8.41
N LYS A 517 -3.37 24.54 -7.75
CA LYS A 517 -2.00 24.21 -8.14
C LYS A 517 -1.70 22.72 -7.98
N ILE A 518 -2.07 22.12 -6.83
CA ILE A 518 -1.82 20.69 -6.62
C ILE A 518 -2.62 19.83 -7.62
N ASN A 519 -3.85 20.23 -7.99
CA ASN A 519 -4.64 19.52 -9.00
C ASN A 519 -3.99 19.58 -10.38
N ASN A 520 -3.22 20.63 -10.67
CA ASN A 520 -2.47 20.79 -11.91
C ASN A 520 -1.06 20.17 -11.87
N ASN A 521 -0.72 19.40 -10.83
CA ASN A 521 0.62 18.83 -10.60
C ASN A 521 1.72 19.90 -10.36
N ILE A 522 1.35 21.07 -9.82
CA ILE A 522 2.31 22.14 -9.51
C ILE A 522 2.63 22.13 -8.01
N GLY A 523 3.86 21.80 -7.66
CA GLY A 523 4.41 21.87 -6.29
C GLY A 523 5.14 23.18 -6.03
N ASP A 524 4.43 24.31 -6.00
CA ASP A 524 5.05 25.64 -5.90
C ASP A 524 5.70 25.94 -4.54
N VAL A 525 5.35 25.18 -3.50
CA VAL A 525 5.95 25.28 -2.16
C VAL A 525 7.11 24.31 -2.04
N TRP A 526 6.94 23.08 -2.55
CA TRP A 526 8.00 22.10 -2.64
C TRP A 526 7.73 21.12 -3.78
N ASP A 527 8.72 20.90 -4.62
CA ASP A 527 8.83 19.74 -5.49
C ASP A 527 10.11 19.02 -5.08
N SER A 528 9.99 17.78 -4.61
CA SER A 528 11.16 17.01 -4.19
C SER A 528 12.02 16.54 -5.37
N GLU A 529 11.55 16.71 -6.60
CA GLU A 529 12.04 16.00 -7.77
C GLU A 529 12.01 14.47 -7.54
N GLN A 530 12.75 13.69 -8.33
CA GLN A 530 12.89 12.26 -8.13
C GLN A 530 13.95 11.95 -7.06
N ILE A 531 13.52 11.55 -5.85
CA ILE A 531 14.41 11.10 -4.78
C ILE A 531 14.53 9.58 -4.81
N ARG A 532 15.75 9.05 -5.00
CA ARG A 532 16.03 7.60 -5.07
C ARG A 532 16.21 6.99 -3.68
N THR A 533 15.12 6.45 -3.14
CA THR A 533 15.07 5.71 -1.87
C THR A 533 13.82 4.84 -1.81
N SER A 534 13.87 3.78 -1.00
CA SER A 534 12.72 2.96 -0.62
C SER A 534 11.99 3.50 0.61
N ALA A 535 12.41 4.62 1.19
CA ALA A 535 11.69 5.25 2.30
C ALA A 535 10.30 5.73 1.85
N SER A 536 9.28 5.47 2.67
CA SER A 536 7.87 5.83 2.41
C SER A 536 7.19 6.41 3.66
N SER A 537 7.97 6.73 4.68
CA SER A 537 7.59 7.34 5.95
C SER A 537 8.79 8.12 6.45
N GLU A 538 8.60 9.00 7.43
CA GLU A 538 9.69 9.81 8.00
C GLU A 538 10.37 10.72 6.96
N ILE A 539 9.61 11.22 5.99
CA ILE A 539 10.14 12.11 4.95
C ILE A 539 9.95 13.55 5.40
N GLU A 540 10.98 14.14 6.00
CA GLU A 540 10.98 15.54 6.44
C GLU A 540 10.73 16.50 5.25
N HIS A 541 9.95 17.56 5.49
CA HIS A 541 9.75 18.65 4.52
C HIS A 541 11.07 19.32 4.13
N GLY A 542 11.42 19.27 2.84
CA GLY A 542 12.73 19.68 2.33
C GLY A 542 12.86 21.13 1.82
N SER A 543 11.85 21.98 1.95
CA SER A 543 11.79 23.30 1.29
C SER A 543 11.55 24.48 2.24
N THR A 544 11.20 25.64 1.69
CA THR A 544 10.87 26.89 2.39
C THR A 544 9.97 26.70 3.58
N GLU A 545 10.21 27.50 4.61
CA GLU A 545 9.47 27.53 5.87
C GLU A 545 7.97 27.61 5.64
N LEU A 546 7.25 26.63 6.22
CA LEU A 546 5.80 26.57 6.21
C LEU A 546 5.26 27.60 7.21
N LYS A 547 4.28 28.40 6.78
CA LYS A 547 3.79 29.54 7.57
C LYS A 547 2.61 29.15 8.43
N SER A 548 2.68 29.54 9.71
CA SER A 548 1.56 29.38 10.65
C SER A 548 0.27 30.03 10.13
N GLY A 549 -0.84 29.30 10.23
CA GLY A 549 -2.16 29.70 9.76
C GLY A 549 -2.45 29.44 8.28
N GLU A 550 -1.45 29.04 7.48
CA GLU A 550 -1.63 28.69 6.08
C GLU A 550 -1.99 27.22 5.89
N THR A 551 -2.82 26.94 4.87
CA THR A 551 -3.17 25.58 4.44
C THR A 551 -2.40 25.22 3.18
N TYR A 552 -1.76 24.05 3.21
CA TYR A 552 -1.02 23.49 2.10
C TYR A 552 -1.71 22.22 1.59
N PHE A 553 -1.39 21.82 0.37
CA PHE A 553 -1.89 20.61 -0.26
C PHE A 553 -0.73 19.80 -0.79
N TRP A 554 -0.73 18.50 -0.57
CA TRP A 554 0.36 17.66 -1.02
C TRP A 554 -0.11 16.34 -1.60
N LYS A 555 0.74 15.73 -2.41
CA LYS A 555 0.56 14.38 -2.96
C LYS A 555 1.90 13.78 -3.35
N VAL A 556 1.91 12.49 -3.61
CA VAL A 556 3.13 11.74 -3.92
C VAL A 556 2.90 10.77 -5.08
N ARG A 557 3.93 10.54 -5.88
CA ARG A 557 4.03 9.41 -6.83
C ARG A 557 5.35 8.69 -6.64
N ILE A 558 5.45 7.48 -7.17
CA ILE A 558 6.59 6.59 -6.94
C ILE A 558 7.09 5.94 -8.23
N TRP A 559 8.30 5.41 -8.16
CA TRP A 559 8.85 4.46 -9.13
C TRP A 559 9.07 3.11 -8.44
N ASP A 560 8.72 2.03 -9.13
CA ASP A 560 9.02 0.67 -8.67
C ASP A 560 10.51 0.31 -8.90
N GLN A 561 10.95 -0.89 -8.48
CA GLN A 561 12.32 -1.38 -8.67
C GLN A 561 12.75 -1.48 -10.15
N ASP A 562 11.78 -1.60 -11.05
CA ASP A 562 11.97 -1.64 -12.49
C ASP A 562 11.83 -0.24 -13.12
N ASN A 563 11.89 0.82 -12.31
CA ASN A 563 11.78 2.22 -12.74
C ASN A 563 10.47 2.52 -13.48
N ARG A 564 9.39 1.80 -13.18
CA ARG A 564 8.04 2.06 -13.71
C ARG A 564 7.33 3.07 -12.81
N LEU A 565 6.74 4.08 -13.43
CA LEU A 565 6.12 5.22 -12.77
C LEU A 565 4.67 4.91 -12.35
N SER A 566 4.31 5.29 -11.13
CA SER A 566 2.92 5.28 -10.67
C SER A 566 2.18 6.56 -11.03
N ARG A 567 0.84 6.53 -10.97
CA ARG A 567 0.06 7.77 -10.88
C ARG A 567 0.37 8.49 -9.56
N TYR A 568 0.03 9.78 -9.49
CA TYR A 568 -0.03 10.48 -8.21
C TYR A 568 -1.15 9.92 -7.31
N SER A 569 -0.92 9.97 -6.00
CA SER A 569 -1.95 9.80 -4.99
C SER A 569 -3.05 10.87 -5.11
N GLN A 570 -4.18 10.65 -4.45
CA GLN A 570 -5.08 11.76 -4.14
C GLN A 570 -4.35 12.78 -3.26
N SER A 571 -4.67 14.07 -3.41
CA SER A 571 -4.05 15.11 -2.59
C SER A 571 -4.67 15.16 -1.20
N GLN A 572 -3.84 15.30 -0.17
CA GLN A 572 -4.26 15.61 1.20
C GLN A 572 -3.90 17.07 1.51
N SER A 573 -4.69 17.76 2.31
CA SER A 573 -4.37 19.11 2.81
C SER A 573 -3.89 19.06 4.25
N PHE A 574 -3.13 20.06 4.69
CA PHE A 574 -2.79 20.25 6.11
C PHE A 574 -2.65 21.74 6.41
N THR A 575 -2.92 22.13 7.65
CA THR A 575 -2.82 23.53 8.08
C THR A 575 -1.76 23.64 9.16
N MET A 576 -0.88 24.64 9.05
CA MET A 576 0.15 24.88 10.05
C MET A 576 -0.41 25.63 11.26
N GLY A 577 -0.08 25.16 12.45
CA GLY A 577 -0.31 25.82 13.73
C GLY A 577 0.86 26.71 14.14
N SER A 578 0.82 27.24 15.36
CA SER A 578 1.96 27.93 15.96
C SER A 578 2.90 26.90 16.61
N PRO A 579 4.23 27.02 16.43
CA PRO A 579 5.18 26.15 17.11
C PRO A 579 5.02 26.18 18.62
N LYS A 580 5.25 25.04 19.29
CA LYS A 580 5.18 24.89 20.75
C LYS A 580 6.51 24.40 21.31
N ALA A 581 6.59 24.28 22.64
CA ALA A 581 7.74 23.66 23.30
C ALA A 581 7.81 22.14 23.03
N THR A 582 6.66 21.50 22.81
CA THR A 582 6.54 20.12 22.31
C THR A 582 6.64 20.10 20.79
N ILE A 583 7.14 19.00 20.22
CA ILE A 583 7.19 18.83 18.76
C ILE A 583 6.02 18.00 18.24
N THR A 584 5.45 17.11 19.07
CA THR A 584 4.36 16.23 18.64
C THR A 584 3.07 17.00 18.35
N THR A 585 2.57 16.87 17.12
CA THR A 585 1.24 17.36 16.73
C THR A 585 0.12 16.51 17.35
N PRO A 586 -0.81 17.09 18.16
CA PRO A 586 -2.00 16.39 18.63
C PRO A 586 -2.92 15.95 17.49
N ASN A 587 -3.52 14.77 17.61
CA ASN A 587 -4.59 14.34 16.71
C ASN A 587 -5.95 14.92 17.14
N SER A 588 -6.95 14.77 16.29
CA SER A 588 -8.34 15.17 16.53
C SER A 588 -9.05 14.24 17.53
N PHE A 589 -10.15 14.72 18.11
CA PHE A 589 -11.08 13.91 18.88
C PHE A 589 -12.29 13.52 18.03
N GLN A 590 -12.86 12.36 18.35
CA GLN A 590 -14.07 11.83 17.74
C GLN A 590 -15.18 11.67 18.79
N ILE A 591 -16.42 11.74 18.30
CA ILE A 591 -17.62 11.49 19.12
C ILE A 591 -18.46 10.44 18.41
N ASP A 592 -18.48 9.23 18.99
CA ASP A 592 -19.36 8.17 18.55
C ASP A 592 -20.79 8.44 19.08
N LYS A 593 -21.75 8.48 18.16
CA LYS A 593 -23.18 8.63 18.48
C LYS A 593 -23.84 7.26 18.55
N ILE A 594 -24.08 6.77 19.76
CA ILE A 594 -24.51 5.40 20.01
C ILE A 594 -25.99 5.38 20.40
N GLN A 595 -26.77 4.56 19.70
CA GLN A 595 -28.17 4.28 20.03
C GLN A 595 -28.27 3.11 21.03
N PRO A 596 -29.31 3.04 21.87
CA PRO A 596 -29.53 1.90 22.74
C PRO A 596 -29.64 0.60 21.92
N VAL A 597 -28.85 -0.42 22.27
CA VAL A 597 -29.02 -1.78 21.72
C VAL A 597 -30.19 -2.51 22.38
N LYS A 598 -30.61 -2.04 23.55
CA LYS A 598 -31.80 -2.51 24.27
C LYS A 598 -32.56 -1.31 24.81
N PHE A 599 -33.88 -1.29 24.57
CA PHE A 599 -34.78 -0.23 25.04
C PHE A 599 -36.07 -0.86 25.55
N GLU A 600 -36.36 -0.72 26.84
CA GLU A 600 -37.48 -1.39 27.50
C GLU A 600 -38.23 -0.47 28.44
N LYS A 601 -39.55 -0.51 28.41
CA LYS A 601 -40.38 0.10 29.46
C LYS A 601 -40.62 -0.91 30.58
N ARG A 602 -40.13 -0.61 31.78
CA ARG A 602 -40.25 -1.45 32.99
C ARG A 602 -41.07 -0.71 34.04
N GLY A 603 -42.39 -0.92 34.00
CA GLY A 603 -43.33 -0.12 34.79
C GLY A 603 -43.34 1.34 34.35
N GLU A 604 -42.97 2.25 35.25
CA GLU A 604 -42.89 3.70 34.99
C GLU A 604 -41.50 4.15 34.50
N THR A 605 -40.51 3.26 34.48
CA THR A 605 -39.13 3.54 34.10
C THR A 605 -38.85 3.05 32.69
N TYR A 606 -38.15 3.85 31.88
CA TYR A 606 -37.53 3.37 30.64
C TYR A 606 -36.09 2.97 30.92
N PHE A 607 -35.73 1.72 30.64
CA PHE A 607 -34.38 1.19 30.76
C PHE A 607 -33.72 1.11 29.37
N MET A 608 -32.45 1.50 29.31
CA MET A 608 -31.64 1.51 28.11
C MET A 608 -30.28 0.88 28.39
N ASP A 609 -29.86 -0.01 27.50
CA ASP A 609 -28.50 -0.55 27.44
C ASP A 609 -27.87 -0.08 26.13
N PHE A 610 -26.76 0.65 26.20
CA PHE A 610 -26.00 1.11 25.04
C PHE A 610 -24.95 0.09 24.56
N GLY A 611 -24.93 -1.11 25.15
CA GLY A 611 -24.11 -2.25 24.75
C GLY A 611 -22.72 -2.24 25.35
N LYS A 612 -22.05 -1.08 25.38
CA LYS A 612 -20.74 -0.90 26.02
C LYS A 612 -20.70 0.38 26.85
N ALA A 613 -19.95 0.35 27.95
CA ALA A 613 -19.62 1.54 28.73
C ALA A 613 -18.69 2.46 27.90
N ALA A 614 -18.89 3.76 28.01
CA ALA A 614 -18.01 4.74 27.37
C ALA A 614 -17.91 6.02 28.21
N PHE A 615 -16.80 6.74 28.09
CA PHE A 615 -16.66 8.09 28.64
C PHE A 615 -17.55 9.05 27.84
N ALA A 616 -18.72 9.34 28.40
CA ALA A 616 -19.81 9.89 27.60
C ALA A 616 -20.64 10.93 28.34
N THR A 617 -21.51 11.57 27.57
CA THR A 617 -22.76 12.20 28.02
C THR A 617 -23.93 11.64 27.20
N LEU A 618 -25.15 12.12 27.43
CA LEU A 618 -26.36 11.65 26.74
C LEU A 618 -27.14 12.83 26.16
N ASP A 619 -27.36 12.81 24.85
CA ASP A 619 -28.35 13.67 24.21
C ASP A 619 -29.71 12.96 24.19
N PHE A 620 -30.78 13.71 24.41
CA PHE A 620 -32.13 13.18 24.28
C PHE A 620 -33.12 14.20 23.72
N THR A 621 -34.09 13.69 22.97
CA THR A 621 -35.22 14.45 22.45
C THR A 621 -36.46 14.15 23.28
N TYR A 622 -37.07 15.18 23.86
CA TYR A 622 -38.29 15.02 24.63
C TYR A 622 -39.21 16.22 24.48
N LYS A 623 -40.41 16.00 23.94
CA LYS A 623 -41.43 17.02 23.76
C LYS A 623 -42.49 16.90 24.84
N THR A 624 -42.54 17.88 25.75
CA THR A 624 -43.55 17.96 26.81
C THR A 624 -44.56 19.09 26.56
N LYS A 625 -45.79 18.92 27.04
CA LYS A 625 -46.83 19.97 27.02
C LYS A 625 -46.76 20.91 28.22
N VAL A 626 -46.09 20.50 29.30
CA VAL A 626 -45.96 21.26 30.55
C VAL A 626 -44.51 21.24 31.04
N SER A 627 -44.12 22.27 31.78
CA SER A 627 -42.84 22.25 32.47
C SER A 627 -42.85 21.19 33.58
N ASP A 628 -41.84 20.33 33.59
CA ASP A 628 -41.73 19.19 34.50
C ASP A 628 -40.24 18.82 34.70
N SER A 629 -39.97 17.68 35.35
CA SER A 629 -38.63 17.10 35.45
C SER A 629 -38.61 15.62 35.11
N LEU A 630 -37.59 15.20 34.36
CA LEU A 630 -37.22 13.79 34.18
C LEU A 630 -36.11 13.43 35.16
N THR A 631 -36.13 12.21 35.69
CA THR A 631 -35.04 11.70 36.54
C THR A 631 -34.28 10.64 35.77
N PHE A 632 -33.03 10.94 35.43
CA PHE A 632 -32.10 10.03 34.79
C PHE A 632 -31.27 9.33 35.86
N ARG A 633 -31.10 8.02 35.74
CA ARG A 633 -30.08 7.27 36.45
C ARG A 633 -29.14 6.68 35.45
N ILE A 634 -27.85 6.92 35.61
CA ILE A 634 -26.82 6.45 34.70
C ILE A 634 -25.76 5.68 35.48
N GLY A 635 -25.21 4.62 34.92
CA GLY A 635 -24.17 3.85 35.58
C GLY A 635 -23.52 2.75 34.74
N GLU A 636 -22.46 2.16 35.30
CA GLU A 636 -21.65 1.12 34.66
C GLU A 636 -22.12 -0.31 34.96
N GLN A 637 -22.75 -0.53 36.11
CA GLN A 637 -23.04 -1.86 36.64
C GLN A 637 -24.55 -2.08 36.86
N LEU A 638 -25.02 -3.30 36.65
CA LEU A 638 -26.37 -3.74 37.02
C LEU A 638 -26.37 -4.47 38.37
N ASP A 639 -27.47 -4.34 39.11
CA ASP A 639 -27.86 -5.20 40.22
C ASP A 639 -29.17 -5.91 39.85
N GLY A 640 -29.05 -7.18 39.43
CA GLY A 640 -30.13 -7.91 38.78
C GLY A 640 -30.49 -7.29 37.43
N GLU A 641 -31.74 -6.86 37.26
CA GLU A 641 -32.19 -6.23 36.00
C GLU A 641 -31.98 -4.70 35.99
N ASN A 642 -31.81 -4.05 37.15
CA ASN A 642 -31.77 -2.59 37.25
C ASN A 642 -30.33 -2.07 37.40
N ILE A 643 -30.12 -0.77 37.18
CA ILE A 643 -28.83 -0.13 37.45
C ILE A 643 -28.49 -0.28 38.94
N ASN A 644 -27.25 -0.64 39.25
CA ASN A 644 -26.77 -0.67 40.62
C ASN A 644 -26.71 0.77 41.17
N ARG A 645 -27.69 1.13 42.00
CA ARG A 645 -27.82 2.47 42.60
C ARG A 645 -26.96 2.65 43.84
N THR A 646 -26.42 1.57 44.38
CA THR A 646 -25.53 1.57 45.52
C THR A 646 -24.28 0.74 45.21
N PRO A 647 -23.46 1.15 44.24
CA PRO A 647 -22.16 0.53 44.04
C PRO A 647 -21.40 0.50 45.37
N PHE A 648 -20.56 -0.51 45.57
CA PHE A 648 -19.85 -0.66 46.83
C PHE A 648 -19.11 0.66 47.15
N HIS A 649 -19.37 1.25 48.33
CA HIS A 649 -19.01 2.64 48.64
C HIS A 649 -17.51 2.99 48.54
N ARG A 650 -16.61 1.99 48.52
CA ARG A 650 -15.18 2.19 48.28
C ARG A 650 -14.77 1.97 46.82
N SER A 651 -15.59 1.30 46.02
CA SER A 651 -15.37 1.10 44.58
C SER A 651 -15.46 2.42 43.82
N HIS A 652 -14.90 2.43 42.62
CA HIS A 652 -15.02 3.55 41.69
C HIS A 652 -15.95 3.23 40.51
N ILE A 653 -16.83 2.25 40.70
CA ILE A 653 -17.93 1.95 39.79
C ILE A 653 -18.92 3.14 39.83
N ARG A 654 -19.19 3.73 38.68
CA ARG A 654 -19.91 5.00 38.57
C ARG A 654 -21.42 4.81 38.52
N TYR A 655 -22.10 5.68 39.27
CA TYR A 655 -23.55 5.83 39.30
C TYR A 655 -23.88 7.30 39.59
N GLN A 656 -24.86 7.84 38.88
CA GLN A 656 -25.44 9.15 39.18
C GLN A 656 -26.96 9.12 39.00
N GLU A 657 -27.67 9.86 39.87
CA GLU A 657 -29.07 10.23 39.66
C GLU A 657 -29.13 11.73 39.37
N ILE A 658 -29.70 12.09 38.22
CA ILE A 658 -29.70 13.45 37.66
C ILE A 658 -31.14 13.86 37.36
N LYS A 659 -31.57 14.99 37.93
CA LYS A 659 -32.88 15.58 37.62
C LYS A 659 -32.73 16.64 36.54
N MET A 660 -33.37 16.41 35.40
CA MET A 660 -33.38 17.29 34.25
C MET A 660 -34.71 18.02 34.14
N ALA A 661 -34.69 19.36 34.19
CA ALA A 661 -35.87 20.17 33.93
C ALA A 661 -36.20 20.15 32.43
N VAL A 662 -37.46 19.89 32.10
CA VAL A 662 -37.98 19.86 30.72
C VAL A 662 -39.15 20.84 30.60
N ASN A 663 -39.28 21.51 29.45
CA ASN A 663 -40.33 22.51 29.25
C ASN A 663 -40.87 22.52 27.81
N PRO A 664 -42.04 23.14 27.55
CA PRO A 664 -42.67 23.08 26.23
C PRO A 664 -41.94 23.83 25.10
N ASN A 665 -40.99 24.70 25.43
CA ASN A 665 -40.27 25.54 24.47
C ASN A 665 -38.93 24.92 24.04
N GLN A 666 -38.56 23.75 24.56
CA GLN A 666 -37.32 23.05 24.25
C GLN A 666 -37.61 21.56 24.01
N THR A 667 -37.03 21.02 22.94
CA THR A 667 -37.22 19.62 22.54
C THR A 667 -35.94 18.80 22.62
N GLU A 668 -34.78 19.43 22.45
CA GLU A 668 -33.48 18.77 22.47
C GLU A 668 -32.75 19.14 23.76
N TYR A 669 -32.19 18.14 24.43
CA TYR A 669 -31.54 18.28 25.73
C TYR A 669 -30.25 17.47 25.73
N GLN A 670 -29.23 18.00 26.41
CA GLN A 670 -28.06 17.23 26.80
C GLN A 670 -28.09 17.02 28.31
N LEU A 671 -27.89 15.77 28.73
CA LEU A 671 -27.85 15.37 30.13
C LEU A 671 -26.71 16.11 30.85
N GLN A 672 -27.05 16.77 31.95
CA GLN A 672 -26.08 17.50 32.76
C GLN A 672 -25.43 16.55 33.76
N VAL A 673 -24.47 15.75 33.28
CA VAL A 673 -23.66 14.86 34.12
C VAL A 673 -22.99 15.66 35.24
N GLN A 674 -23.12 15.19 36.47
CA GLN A 674 -22.60 15.88 37.65
C GLN A 674 -21.08 15.76 37.70
N VAL A 675 -20.43 16.87 38.05
CA VAL A 675 -18.99 16.93 38.23
C VAL A 675 -18.57 16.10 39.44
N ASP A 676 -17.59 15.22 39.26
CA ASP A 676 -16.90 14.58 40.37
C ASP A 676 -15.80 15.50 40.88
N GLU A 677 -15.86 15.89 42.16
CA GLU A 677 -14.89 16.79 42.78
C GLU A 677 -13.44 16.30 42.62
N ARG A 678 -13.23 14.97 42.60
CA ARG A 678 -11.89 14.37 42.42
C ARG A 678 -11.26 14.78 41.08
N ASN A 679 -12.09 14.86 40.04
CA ASN A 679 -11.68 15.14 38.67
C ASN A 679 -11.44 16.64 38.42
N THR A 680 -11.56 17.49 39.45
CA THR A 680 -11.43 18.96 39.33
C THR A 680 -10.26 19.56 40.10
N ARG A 681 -9.58 18.77 40.94
CA ARG A 681 -8.53 19.30 41.83
C ARG A 681 -7.23 19.54 41.03
N PRO A 682 -6.65 20.76 41.05
CA PRO A 682 -5.40 21.04 40.35
C PRO A 682 -4.26 20.13 40.82
N GLY A 683 -3.52 19.56 39.86
CA GLY A 683 -2.42 18.62 40.14
C GLY A 683 -2.87 17.26 40.69
N LYS A 684 -4.16 16.91 40.57
CA LYS A 684 -4.72 15.62 40.97
C LYS A 684 -5.43 14.86 39.85
N ALA A 685 -5.97 15.56 38.86
CA ALA A 685 -6.57 14.99 37.66
C ALA A 685 -6.26 15.89 36.47
N LEU A 686 -6.11 15.30 35.27
CA LEU A 686 -6.02 16.08 34.04
C LEU A 686 -7.40 16.64 33.66
N PRO A 687 -7.50 17.95 33.36
CA PRO A 687 -8.75 18.53 32.89
C PRO A 687 -9.10 17.97 31.51
N LEU A 688 -10.40 17.76 31.29
CA LEU A 688 -10.92 17.42 29.96
C LEU A 688 -10.54 18.50 28.94
N PRO A 689 -10.44 18.14 27.64
CA PRO A 689 -10.27 19.10 26.58
C PRO A 689 -11.29 20.24 26.67
N LYS A 690 -10.86 21.45 26.28
CA LYS A 690 -11.71 22.63 26.32
C LYS A 690 -12.99 22.39 25.52
N ASP A 691 -14.11 22.88 26.05
CA ASP A 691 -15.45 22.78 25.45
C ASP A 691 -16.08 21.38 25.47
N PHE A 692 -15.41 20.36 26.03
CA PHE A 692 -16.04 19.08 26.30
C PHE A 692 -17.09 19.21 27.43
N PRO A 693 -18.23 18.50 27.34
CA PRO A 693 -19.13 18.36 28.47
C PRO A 693 -18.46 17.54 29.57
N VAL A 694 -19.07 17.53 30.76
CA VAL A 694 -18.65 16.60 31.81
C VAL A 694 -18.89 15.18 31.32
N LEU A 695 -17.82 14.41 31.24
CA LEU A 695 -17.87 13.00 30.86
C LEU A 695 -17.83 12.11 32.10
N MET A 696 -18.59 11.02 32.07
CA MET A 696 -18.52 9.93 33.02
C MET A 696 -18.58 8.60 32.25
N PRO A 697 -17.87 7.54 32.68
CA PRO A 697 -18.09 6.22 32.11
C PRO A 697 -19.48 5.70 32.52
N PHE A 698 -20.32 5.36 31.55
CA PHE A 698 -21.56 4.62 31.79
C PHE A 698 -22.01 3.84 30.56
N ARG A 699 -22.82 2.80 30.80
CA ARG A 699 -23.43 1.93 29.77
C ARG A 699 -24.95 1.96 29.83
N TYR A 700 -25.49 2.05 31.04
CA TYR A 700 -26.91 1.88 31.30
C TYR A 700 -27.56 3.21 31.66
N VAL A 701 -28.79 3.41 31.20
CA VAL A 701 -29.62 4.58 31.53
C VAL A 701 -31.02 4.12 31.92
N GLU A 702 -31.52 4.64 33.04
CA GLU A 702 -32.93 4.55 33.44
C GLU A 702 -33.54 5.96 33.45
N VAL A 703 -34.74 6.13 32.91
CA VAL A 703 -35.45 7.42 32.89
C VAL A 703 -36.85 7.27 33.48
N ASP A 704 -37.10 8.02 34.55
CA ASP A 704 -38.41 8.17 35.19
C ASP A 704 -39.06 9.52 34.86
N GLY A 705 -40.38 9.59 35.03
CA GLY A 705 -41.15 10.84 34.87
C GLY A 705 -41.56 11.13 33.42
N VAL A 706 -41.34 10.17 32.52
CA VAL A 706 -41.68 10.26 31.10
C VAL A 706 -43.20 10.13 30.93
N LYS A 707 -43.88 11.23 30.59
CA LYS A 707 -45.35 11.30 30.44
C LYS A 707 -45.82 11.21 28.99
N GLU A 708 -44.95 11.57 28.06
CA GLU A 708 -45.21 11.52 26.63
C GLU A 708 -44.50 10.29 26.03
N SER A 709 -44.87 9.87 24.82
CA SER A 709 -44.25 8.72 24.17
C SER A 709 -42.80 9.03 23.79
N VAL A 710 -41.90 8.08 24.05
CA VAL A 710 -40.49 8.11 23.64
C VAL A 710 -40.10 6.79 23.00
N THR A 711 -39.08 6.84 22.17
CA THR A 711 -38.52 5.73 21.39
C THR A 711 -37.02 5.61 21.66
N ALA A 712 -36.37 4.57 21.14
CA ALA A 712 -34.93 4.39 21.34
C ALA A 712 -34.15 5.51 20.64
N GLU A 713 -34.62 5.94 19.48
CA GLU A 713 -34.05 7.01 18.63
C GLU A 713 -34.06 8.38 19.30
N ASP A 714 -34.88 8.56 20.34
CA ASP A 714 -34.92 9.78 21.14
C ASP A 714 -33.72 9.90 22.09
N PHE A 715 -32.87 8.88 22.24
CA PHE A 715 -31.74 8.88 23.17
C PHE A 715 -30.45 8.50 22.44
N THR A 716 -29.43 9.34 22.53
CA THR A 716 -28.14 9.12 21.89
C THR A 716 -27.02 9.31 22.89
N LEU A 717 -26.26 8.25 23.16
CA LEU A 717 -25.05 8.34 23.98
C LEU A 717 -23.92 8.92 23.13
N LEU A 718 -23.25 9.94 23.66
CA LEU A 718 -22.14 10.63 23.00
C LEU A 718 -20.84 10.15 23.63
N ALA A 719 -20.18 9.17 23.03
CA ALA A 719 -18.92 8.62 23.51
C ALA A 719 -17.73 9.41 22.94
N HIS A 720 -16.90 9.98 23.81
CA HIS A 720 -15.75 10.79 23.42
C HIS A 720 -14.45 9.97 23.49
N HIS A 721 -13.64 10.04 22.45
CA HIS A 721 -12.31 9.43 22.38
C HIS A 721 -11.41 10.18 21.40
N SER A 722 -10.11 9.90 21.42
CA SER A 722 -9.19 10.40 20.38
C SER A 722 -9.48 9.71 19.03
N TYR A 723 -8.94 10.25 17.93
CA TYR A 723 -9.10 9.67 16.59
C TYR A 723 -8.85 8.15 16.60
N TRP A 724 -9.77 7.40 15.98
CA TRP A 724 -9.71 5.94 15.92
C TRP A 724 -10.37 5.42 14.64
N GLU A 725 -9.86 4.31 14.10
CA GLU A 725 -10.48 3.57 12.99
C GLU A 725 -10.79 2.13 13.41
N ASP A 726 -12.08 1.79 13.53
CA ASP A 726 -12.52 0.49 14.05
C ASP A 726 -12.09 -0.71 13.19
N ASP A 727 -11.86 -0.50 11.88
CA ASP A 727 -11.45 -1.50 10.91
C ASP A 727 -9.92 -1.56 10.67
N ALA A 728 -9.13 -0.76 11.38
CA ALA A 728 -7.66 -0.78 11.26
C ALA A 728 -7.03 -2.11 11.70
N SER A 729 -7.71 -2.87 12.57
CA SER A 729 -7.27 -4.16 13.09
C SER A 729 -8.44 -5.13 13.25
N SER A 730 -8.17 -6.42 13.13
CA SER A 730 -9.14 -7.48 13.39
C SER A 730 -8.47 -8.72 13.98
N PHE A 731 -9.19 -9.47 14.79
CA PHE A 731 -8.76 -10.78 15.27
C PHE A 731 -9.96 -11.71 15.43
N LYS A 732 -9.76 -12.98 15.08
CA LYS A 732 -10.73 -14.04 15.31
C LYS A 732 -10.02 -15.37 15.44
N SER A 733 -10.55 -16.26 16.26
CA SER A 733 -10.02 -17.60 16.48
C SER A 733 -11.11 -18.64 16.68
N SER A 734 -10.70 -19.91 16.78
CA SER A 734 -11.56 -21.03 17.16
C SER A 734 -11.97 -21.04 18.64
N ASP A 735 -11.43 -20.16 19.47
CA ASP A 735 -11.79 -20.04 20.89
C ASP A 735 -12.64 -18.79 21.13
N ASP A 736 -13.89 -19.01 21.58
CA ASP A 736 -14.85 -17.93 21.78
C ASP A 736 -14.50 -17.02 22.98
N ILE A 737 -13.80 -17.53 23.99
CA ILE A 737 -13.34 -16.72 25.12
C ILE A 737 -12.23 -15.79 24.64
N LEU A 738 -11.25 -16.31 23.91
CA LEU A 738 -10.15 -15.51 23.36
C LEU A 738 -10.67 -14.38 22.47
N ASN A 739 -11.69 -14.66 21.65
CA ASN A 739 -12.35 -13.66 20.81
C ASN A 739 -12.98 -12.53 21.65
N GLN A 740 -13.73 -12.88 22.70
CA GLN A 740 -14.32 -11.89 23.61
C GLN A 740 -13.28 -11.09 24.38
N VAL A 741 -12.20 -11.75 24.81
CA VAL A 741 -11.07 -11.11 25.52
C VAL A 741 -10.38 -10.09 24.61
N TRP A 742 -10.12 -10.43 23.35
CA TRP A 742 -9.55 -9.45 22.42
C TRP A 742 -10.49 -8.25 22.19
N GLU A 743 -11.78 -8.48 22.00
CA GLU A 743 -12.79 -7.42 21.79
C GLU A 743 -12.91 -6.43 22.95
N ILE A 744 -12.98 -6.92 24.20
CA ILE A 744 -13.02 -6.04 25.38
C ILE A 744 -11.73 -5.24 25.52
N CYS A 745 -10.58 -5.85 25.23
CA CYS A 745 -9.28 -5.19 25.33
C CYS A 745 -9.12 -4.11 24.26
N LYS A 746 -9.37 -4.42 22.98
CA LYS A 746 -9.33 -3.44 21.88
C LYS A 746 -10.25 -2.26 22.17
N TYR A 747 -11.49 -2.52 22.58
CA TYR A 747 -12.44 -1.46 22.88
C TYR A 747 -12.01 -0.59 24.08
N THR A 748 -11.39 -1.19 25.10
CA THR A 748 -10.88 -0.41 26.24
C THR A 748 -9.81 0.58 25.82
N ILE A 749 -8.90 0.17 24.92
CA ILE A 749 -7.89 1.08 24.38
C ILE A 749 -8.55 2.27 23.71
N LYS A 750 -9.51 2.06 22.80
CA LYS A 750 -10.29 3.15 22.18
C LYS A 750 -10.91 4.08 23.23
N ALA A 751 -11.73 3.52 24.13
CA ALA A 751 -12.56 4.30 25.05
C ALA A 751 -11.75 5.11 26.08
N THR A 752 -10.55 4.66 26.47
CA THR A 752 -9.71 5.33 27.48
C THR A 752 -8.88 6.50 26.94
N THR A 753 -8.95 6.80 25.64
CA THR A 753 -8.25 7.95 25.02
C THR A 753 -9.00 9.29 25.12
N PHE A 754 -10.12 9.34 25.86
CA PHE A 754 -11.03 10.50 25.95
C PHE A 754 -10.38 11.81 26.42
N ASN A 755 -9.23 11.74 27.10
CA ASN A 755 -8.58 12.90 27.71
C ASN A 755 -7.38 13.45 26.91
N GLY A 756 -7.08 12.89 25.73
CA GLY A 756 -5.99 13.35 24.85
C GLY A 756 -4.57 12.98 25.30
N LEU A 757 -4.44 12.23 26.39
CA LEU A 757 -3.22 11.56 26.86
C LEU A 757 -3.62 10.18 27.37
N TYR A 758 -2.68 9.24 27.46
CA TYR A 758 -2.97 7.96 28.12
C TYR A 758 -3.09 8.17 29.63
N VAL A 759 -4.32 8.06 30.13
CA VAL A 759 -4.65 8.10 31.56
C VAL A 759 -5.02 6.72 32.08
N ASP A 760 -4.98 6.55 33.41
CA ASP A 760 -5.35 5.34 34.13
C ASP A 760 -6.80 4.90 33.85
N GLY A 761 -7.76 5.81 34.00
CA GLY A 761 -9.19 5.58 33.89
C GLY A 761 -9.97 6.77 34.44
N ASP A 762 -11.18 6.53 34.96
CA ASP A 762 -11.99 7.58 35.57
C ASP A 762 -11.60 7.92 37.01
N ARG A 763 -10.91 7.01 37.70
CA ARG A 763 -10.57 7.16 39.12
C ARG A 763 -9.70 8.38 39.39
N GLU A 764 -8.50 8.44 38.79
CA GLU A 764 -7.54 9.53 39.01
C GLU A 764 -7.42 10.44 37.79
N ARG A 765 -7.68 9.92 36.58
CA ARG A 765 -7.56 10.64 35.31
C ARG A 765 -6.19 11.27 35.14
N ILE A 766 -5.13 10.53 35.47
CA ILE A 766 -3.74 10.96 35.35
C ILE A 766 -2.92 9.95 34.55
N PRO A 767 -1.92 10.41 33.79
CA PRO A 767 -0.97 9.52 33.14
C PRO A 767 -0.02 8.90 34.16
N TYR A 768 0.11 7.59 34.09
CA TYR A 768 1.15 6.81 34.79
C TYR A 768 2.02 6.10 33.75
N GLU A 769 3.33 6.09 33.94
CA GLU A 769 4.28 5.65 32.92
C GLU A 769 4.10 4.17 32.54
N ALA A 770 3.80 3.31 33.52
CA ALA A 770 3.52 1.90 33.25
C ALA A 770 2.21 1.69 32.47
N ASP A 771 1.14 2.34 32.91
CA ASP A 771 -0.17 2.32 32.25
C ASP A 771 -0.06 2.78 30.80
N ALA A 772 0.62 3.90 30.59
CA ALA A 772 0.84 4.50 29.27
C ALA A 772 1.67 3.60 28.37
N TYR A 773 2.68 2.89 28.88
CA TYR A 773 3.44 1.92 28.09
C TYR A 773 2.57 0.74 27.62
N LEU A 774 1.78 0.15 28.52
CA LEU A 774 0.85 -0.93 28.16
C LEU A 774 -0.23 -0.45 27.18
N ASN A 775 -0.73 0.76 27.38
CA ASN A 775 -1.68 1.40 26.47
C ASN A 775 -1.04 1.62 25.09
N GLN A 776 0.17 2.18 25.03
CA GLN A 776 0.92 2.38 23.78
C GLN A 776 1.11 1.08 22.98
N LEU A 777 1.58 0.01 23.63
CA LEU A 777 1.78 -1.28 22.97
C LEU A 777 0.48 -1.84 22.38
N SER A 778 -0.63 -1.66 23.13
CA SER A 778 -1.96 -2.11 22.73
C SER A 778 -2.55 -1.25 21.63
N HIS A 779 -2.38 0.07 21.71
CA HIS A 779 -2.84 1.00 20.69
C HIS A 779 -2.12 0.75 19.36
N TYR A 780 -0.79 0.64 19.36
CA TYR A 780 -0.01 0.43 18.13
C TYR A 780 -0.26 -0.90 17.40
N THR A 781 -0.95 -1.84 18.05
CA THR A 781 -1.33 -3.13 17.46
C THR A 781 -2.82 -3.18 17.10
N THR A 782 -3.59 -2.17 17.48
CA THR A 782 -5.04 -2.09 17.24
C THR A 782 -5.45 -0.90 16.37
N ASP A 783 -4.62 0.13 16.27
CA ASP A 783 -4.77 1.25 15.34
C ASP A 783 -3.38 1.80 14.92
N ARG A 784 -3.33 2.54 13.81
CA ARG A 784 -2.15 3.22 13.27
C ARG A 784 -2.03 4.67 13.74
N GLU A 785 -2.52 4.97 14.95
CA GLU A 785 -2.48 6.29 15.58
C GLU A 785 -1.29 6.36 16.54
N TYR A 786 -0.36 7.29 16.30
CA TYR A 786 0.88 7.36 17.07
C TYR A 786 0.99 8.64 17.91
N ALA A 787 0.17 9.66 17.63
CA ALA A 787 0.33 10.98 18.23
C ALA A 787 0.08 10.95 19.73
N ILE A 788 -1.00 10.30 20.21
CA ILE A 788 -1.33 10.32 21.65
C ILE A 788 -0.23 9.69 22.51
N ALA A 789 0.45 8.66 21.99
CA ALA A 789 1.58 8.05 22.67
C ALA A 789 2.76 9.02 22.77
N ARG A 790 3.15 9.64 21.65
CA ARG A 790 4.24 10.63 21.59
C ARG A 790 3.98 11.84 22.48
N GLN A 791 2.75 12.32 22.54
CA GLN A 791 2.34 13.38 23.47
C GLN A 791 2.47 12.96 24.93
N THR A 792 2.08 11.73 25.24
CA THR A 792 2.19 11.18 26.59
C THR A 792 3.67 10.99 26.98
N ILE A 793 4.53 10.61 26.04
CA ILE A 793 5.98 10.56 26.24
C ILE A 793 6.53 11.95 26.60
N GLU A 794 6.22 12.98 25.81
CA GLU A 794 6.67 14.36 26.10
C GLU A 794 6.13 14.85 27.45
N TYR A 795 4.90 14.47 27.82
CA TYR A 795 4.31 14.80 29.13
C TYR A 795 5.15 14.24 30.29
N PHE A 796 5.60 12.99 30.24
CA PHE A 796 6.40 12.37 31.31
C PHE A 796 7.82 12.95 31.44
N MET A 797 8.32 13.66 30.42
CA MET A 797 9.58 14.38 30.55
C MET A 797 9.46 15.56 31.53
N GLU A 798 8.27 16.14 31.67
CA GLU A 798 7.98 17.27 32.57
C GLU A 798 7.20 16.90 33.83
N HIS A 799 6.45 15.79 33.79
CA HIS A 799 5.51 15.39 34.84
C HIS A 799 5.78 13.94 35.31
N PRO A 800 6.93 13.67 35.96
CA PRO A 800 7.23 12.34 36.48
C PRO A 800 6.27 11.92 37.59
N THR A 801 6.05 10.61 37.73
CA THR A 801 5.31 10.05 38.86
C THR A 801 6.14 9.02 39.67
N TRP A 802 5.68 8.67 40.87
CA TRP A 802 6.27 7.62 41.73
C TRP A 802 5.65 6.28 41.32
N PRO A 803 6.35 5.15 41.19
CA PRO A 803 7.53 4.65 41.90
C PRO A 803 8.77 4.45 41.00
N THR A 804 9.82 3.80 41.53
CA THR A 804 11.11 3.55 40.87
C THR A 804 10.99 3.02 39.44
N GLU A 805 10.15 2.01 39.23
CA GLU A 805 10.01 1.30 37.97
C GLU A 805 9.36 2.17 36.88
N TRP A 806 8.44 3.07 37.24
CA TRP A 806 7.74 3.91 36.27
C TRP A 806 8.68 4.89 35.55
N GLN A 807 9.71 5.40 36.21
CA GLN A 807 10.73 6.20 35.51
C GLN A 807 11.44 5.41 34.41
N GLN A 808 11.68 4.11 34.64
CA GLN A 808 12.32 3.22 33.68
C GLN A 808 11.41 2.81 32.50
N HIS A 809 10.09 3.03 32.59
CA HIS A 809 9.16 2.78 31.48
C HIS A 809 9.26 3.85 30.40
N VAL A 810 9.71 5.07 30.73
CA VAL A 810 9.82 6.16 29.75
C VAL A 810 10.74 5.73 28.59
N ALA A 811 11.90 5.12 28.87
CA ALA A 811 12.77 4.62 27.80
C ALA A 811 12.14 3.49 26.98
N LEU A 812 11.34 2.62 27.60
CA LEU A 812 10.57 1.58 26.89
C LEU A 812 9.57 2.21 25.91
N MET A 813 8.89 3.30 26.33
CA MET A 813 7.94 4.01 25.47
C MET A 813 8.61 4.69 24.27
N PHE A 814 9.75 5.36 24.49
CA PHE A 814 10.58 5.90 23.40
C PHE A 814 11.00 4.79 22.43
N TYR A 815 11.40 3.63 22.95
CA TYR A 815 11.84 2.52 22.12
C TYR A 815 10.70 1.90 21.31
N ALA A 816 9.52 1.75 21.91
CA ALA A 816 8.32 1.31 21.21
C ALA A 816 7.93 2.29 20.10
N ASP A 817 7.95 3.60 20.35
CA ASP A 817 7.70 4.63 19.33
C ASP A 817 8.69 4.50 18.17
N TYR A 818 10.00 4.53 18.45
CA TYR A 818 11.05 4.37 17.45
C TYR A 818 10.91 3.08 16.62
N MET A 819 10.64 1.94 17.26
CA MET A 819 10.53 0.67 16.54
C MET A 819 9.30 0.63 15.62
N TYR A 820 8.18 1.25 16.01
CA TYR A 820 6.94 1.22 15.22
C TYR A 820 6.89 2.32 14.14
N THR A 821 7.47 3.50 14.39
CA THR A 821 7.43 4.64 13.45
C THR A 821 8.71 4.77 12.63
N GLY A 822 9.86 4.44 13.22
CA GLY A 822 11.18 4.75 12.66
C GLY A 822 11.67 6.16 12.98
N ASN A 823 10.87 6.96 13.68
CA ASN A 823 11.15 8.37 13.96
C ASN A 823 12.20 8.55 15.06
N THR A 824 13.13 9.47 14.86
CA THR A 824 14.22 9.75 15.82
C THR A 824 14.06 11.09 16.55
N GLU A 825 13.11 11.94 16.18
CA GLU A 825 13.05 13.32 16.69
C GLU A 825 12.88 13.41 18.20
N LEU A 826 12.01 12.59 18.79
CA LEU A 826 11.85 12.55 20.24
C LEU A 826 13.17 12.15 20.90
N ILE A 827 13.85 11.12 20.36
CA ILE A 827 15.15 10.67 20.86
C ILE A 827 16.15 11.82 20.78
N GLU A 828 16.29 12.47 19.63
CA GLU A 828 17.21 13.58 19.40
C GLU A 828 16.97 14.73 20.38
N LYS A 829 15.71 15.12 20.58
CA LYS A 829 15.31 16.21 21.47
C LYS A 829 15.55 15.91 22.95
N TYR A 830 15.26 14.68 23.39
CA TYR A 830 15.22 14.33 24.82
C TYR A 830 16.37 13.44 25.30
N TYR A 831 17.28 12.98 24.42
CA TYR A 831 18.32 11.99 24.71
C TYR A 831 19.05 12.21 26.05
N ASP A 832 19.55 13.42 26.29
CA ASP A 832 20.33 13.70 27.50
C ASP A 832 19.48 13.67 28.77
N ARG A 833 18.22 14.11 28.69
CA ARG A 833 17.28 14.04 29.82
C ARG A 833 16.79 12.62 30.05
N LEU A 834 16.60 11.84 28.97
CA LEU A 834 16.13 10.47 29.02
C LEU A 834 17.11 9.56 29.78
N LYS A 835 18.42 9.82 29.70
CA LYS A 835 19.44 9.12 30.50
C LYS A 835 19.06 9.08 31.98
N TYR A 836 18.63 10.19 32.58
CA TYR A 836 18.25 10.22 34.00
C TYR A 836 17.04 9.32 34.31
N LYS A 837 16.06 9.23 33.41
CA LYS A 837 14.87 8.36 33.56
C LYS A 837 15.24 6.87 33.68
N THR A 838 16.36 6.45 33.08
CA THR A 838 16.88 5.08 33.20
C THR A 838 17.53 4.77 34.55
N LEU A 839 17.67 5.79 35.42
CA LEU A 839 18.32 5.70 36.73
C LEU A 839 19.79 5.26 36.69
N TYR A 840 20.47 5.42 35.56
CA TYR A 840 21.86 4.97 35.37
C TYR A 840 22.87 5.54 36.37
N GLU A 841 22.60 6.71 36.96
CA GLU A 841 23.45 7.32 38.00
C GLU A 841 23.44 6.54 39.32
N LEU A 842 22.44 5.68 39.55
CA LEU A 842 22.34 4.84 40.75
C LEU A 842 23.19 3.56 40.66
N SER A 843 23.83 3.29 39.51
CA SER A 843 24.60 2.07 39.29
C SER A 843 25.83 2.03 40.19
N ASN A 844 25.98 0.93 40.94
CA ASN A 844 27.21 0.62 41.66
C ASN A 844 28.30 0.06 40.72
N GLU A 845 29.48 -0.28 41.27
CA GLU A 845 30.60 -0.85 40.51
C GLU A 845 30.29 -2.22 39.88
N GLU A 846 29.41 -2.99 40.53
CA GLU A 846 28.95 -4.32 40.10
C GLU A 846 27.90 -4.24 38.98
N GLY A 847 27.29 -3.07 38.75
CA GLY A 847 26.27 -2.84 37.73
C GLY A 847 24.82 -2.98 38.22
N LEU A 848 24.59 -2.96 39.53
CA LEU A 848 23.25 -2.97 40.13
C LEU A 848 22.84 -1.57 40.61
N ILE A 849 21.56 -1.25 40.49
CA ILE A 849 20.93 -0.03 40.99
C ILE A 849 20.03 -0.33 42.21
N THR A 850 19.85 0.68 43.06
CA THR A 850 18.91 0.65 44.20
C THR A 850 18.27 2.02 44.40
N SER A 851 16.96 2.05 44.62
CA SER A 851 16.20 3.28 44.88
C SER A 851 16.57 3.94 46.21
N THR A 852 17.16 3.19 47.15
CA THR A 852 17.63 3.71 48.45
C THR A 852 18.76 4.73 48.33
N LYS A 853 19.47 4.76 47.18
CA LYS A 853 20.54 5.71 46.88
C LYS A 853 20.06 6.95 46.13
N MET A 854 18.75 7.13 45.97
CA MET A 854 18.17 8.31 45.32
C MET A 854 18.63 9.60 46.01
N THR A 855 19.09 10.57 45.22
CA THR A 855 19.56 11.88 45.72
C THR A 855 18.58 13.00 45.38
N PRO A 856 18.54 14.11 46.14
CA PRO A 856 17.72 15.27 45.79
C PRO A 856 18.03 15.85 44.41
N GLU A 857 19.30 15.80 43.97
CA GLU A 857 19.66 16.30 42.63
C GLU A 857 19.14 15.39 41.53
N LEU A 858 19.22 14.07 41.69
CA LEU A 858 18.64 13.14 40.71
C LEU A 858 17.10 13.26 40.68
N MET A 859 16.43 13.41 41.83
CA MET A 859 14.99 13.69 41.87
C MET A 859 14.63 14.96 41.06
N LYS A 860 15.44 16.01 41.18
CA LYS A 860 15.27 17.23 40.40
C LYS A 860 15.53 17.01 38.91
N ASN A 861 16.57 16.26 38.53
CA ASN A 861 16.87 15.91 37.14
C ASN A 861 15.76 15.06 36.49
N LEU A 862 15.08 14.22 37.27
CA LEU A 862 13.92 13.44 36.85
C LEU A 862 12.66 14.30 36.61
N GLY A 863 12.66 15.56 37.06
CA GLY A 863 11.54 16.51 36.93
C GLY A 863 10.68 16.65 38.18
N PHE A 864 11.05 16.05 39.32
CA PHE A 864 10.26 16.19 40.55
C PHE A 864 10.43 17.59 41.18
N SER A 865 9.34 18.11 41.76
CA SER A 865 9.37 19.38 42.48
C SER A 865 10.30 19.32 43.70
N PRO A 866 11.12 20.36 43.98
CA PRO A 866 11.95 20.44 45.19
C PRO A 866 11.16 20.40 46.51
N GLN A 867 9.84 20.62 46.45
CA GLN A 867 8.94 20.65 47.61
C GLN A 867 8.22 19.31 47.84
N LEU A 868 8.48 18.30 47.00
CA LEU A 868 7.81 17.00 47.08
C LEU A 868 8.19 16.28 48.38
N LYS A 869 7.18 15.81 49.12
CA LYS A 869 7.35 15.07 50.37
C LYS A 869 7.34 13.55 50.18
N GLU A 870 7.17 13.07 48.94
CA GLU A 870 7.05 11.63 48.67
C GLU A 870 8.43 10.95 48.67
N THR A 871 8.46 9.73 49.21
CA THR A 871 9.65 8.89 49.22
C THR A 871 9.65 8.00 47.97
N PHE A 872 10.65 8.20 47.11
CA PHE A 872 10.92 7.33 45.96
C PHE A 872 11.17 5.90 46.47
N ARG A 873 10.40 4.93 45.98
CA ARG A 873 10.39 3.54 46.48
C ARG A 873 9.91 2.60 45.40
N ASP A 874 10.22 1.32 45.56
CA ASP A 874 9.86 0.27 44.61
C ASP A 874 8.40 -0.16 44.80
N ILE A 875 7.74 -0.56 43.71
CA ILE A 875 6.35 -1.05 43.74
C ILE A 875 6.24 -2.53 43.44
N VAL A 876 7.04 -3.06 42.50
CA VAL A 876 6.98 -4.39 41.88
C VAL A 876 5.64 -4.69 41.19
N ASP A 877 4.54 -4.59 41.94
CA ASP A 877 3.18 -4.80 41.46
C ASP A 877 2.13 -4.11 42.36
N TRP A 878 0.89 -4.08 41.88
CA TRP A 878 -0.23 -3.36 42.48
C TRP A 878 -1.54 -4.16 42.50
N PRO A 879 -2.32 -4.16 43.60
CA PRO A 879 -2.06 -3.52 44.89
C PRO A 879 -1.13 -4.31 45.84
N SER A 880 -0.66 -3.64 46.89
CA SER A 880 0.12 -4.27 47.97
C SER A 880 -0.75 -5.15 48.90
N ALA A 881 -0.13 -6.03 49.68
CA ALA A 881 -0.84 -6.71 50.78
C ALA A 881 -1.42 -5.69 51.78
N GLY A 882 -2.59 -6.00 52.36
CA GLY A 882 -3.28 -5.10 53.29
C GLY A 882 -3.95 -3.88 52.64
N TRP A 883 -4.00 -3.82 51.30
CA TRP A 883 -4.50 -2.65 50.57
C TRP A 883 -5.94 -2.30 50.92
N GLY A 884 -6.25 -1.00 50.95
CA GLY A 884 -7.56 -0.50 51.35
C GLY A 884 -7.92 -0.75 52.83
N GLY A 885 -6.91 -1.08 53.66
CA GLY A 885 -7.08 -1.40 55.08
C GLY A 885 -7.68 -2.78 55.33
N ASP A 886 -7.70 -3.66 54.33
CA ASP A 886 -8.19 -5.03 54.45
C ASP A 886 -7.02 -6.00 54.72
N PRO A 887 -6.84 -6.48 55.95
CA PRO A 887 -5.75 -7.38 56.30
C PRO A 887 -5.88 -8.77 55.65
N SER A 888 -7.04 -9.12 55.09
CA SER A 888 -7.24 -10.37 54.35
C SER A 888 -6.77 -10.28 52.88
N ASN A 889 -6.58 -9.06 52.38
CA ASN A 889 -6.05 -8.83 51.05
C ASN A 889 -4.55 -9.17 51.00
N LYS A 890 -4.22 -10.22 50.25
CA LYS A 890 -2.83 -10.68 50.08
C LYS A 890 -2.02 -9.84 49.09
N GLY A 891 -2.66 -8.91 48.37
CA GLY A 891 -2.05 -8.12 47.30
C GLY A 891 -1.71 -8.96 46.08
N GLU A 892 -1.06 -8.32 45.11
CA GLU A 892 -0.71 -8.90 43.81
C GLU A 892 0.78 -9.10 43.61
N ARG A 893 1.56 -9.04 44.70
CA ARG A 893 3.03 -9.14 44.64
C ARG A 893 3.54 -10.56 44.89
N ASP A 894 2.67 -11.55 44.95
CA ASP A 894 3.07 -12.92 45.28
C ASP A 894 3.93 -13.02 46.57
N ALA A 895 3.61 -12.22 47.59
CA ALA A 895 4.38 -12.08 48.83
C ALA A 895 5.85 -11.61 48.66
N TYR A 896 6.16 -10.84 47.61
CA TYR A 896 7.49 -10.31 47.31
C TYR A 896 8.20 -9.71 48.53
N VAL A 897 9.46 -10.14 48.74
CA VAL A 897 10.35 -9.65 49.79
C VAL A 897 11.21 -8.51 49.24
N PHE A 898 10.85 -7.28 49.58
CA PHE A 898 11.59 -6.09 49.18
C PHE A 898 13.02 -6.07 49.76
N LYS A 899 14.01 -5.90 48.87
CA LYS A 899 15.44 -5.77 49.17
C LYS A 899 16.00 -4.58 48.43
N ASP A 900 17.07 -3.98 48.98
CA ASP A 900 17.72 -2.80 48.40
C ASP A 900 18.14 -3.04 46.94
N TYR A 901 18.79 -4.19 46.68
CA TYR A 901 19.06 -4.67 45.34
C TYR A 901 18.14 -5.86 45.05
N ASN A 902 17.19 -5.65 44.15
CA ASN A 902 16.15 -6.62 43.81
C ASN A 902 16.12 -6.92 42.31
N THR A 903 15.56 -8.07 41.97
CA THR A 903 15.57 -8.62 40.60
C THR A 903 14.75 -7.77 39.64
N VAL A 904 13.57 -7.29 40.06
CA VAL A 904 12.64 -6.55 39.19
C VAL A 904 13.24 -5.22 38.74
N VAL A 905 13.69 -4.38 39.67
CA VAL A 905 14.26 -3.05 39.34
C VAL A 905 15.49 -3.20 38.44
N ASN A 906 16.34 -4.19 38.71
CA ASN A 906 17.58 -4.40 37.95
C ASN A 906 17.35 -5.08 36.58
N ALA A 907 16.25 -5.82 36.41
CA ALA A 907 15.82 -6.31 35.11
C ALA A 907 15.38 -5.16 34.19
N PHE A 908 14.60 -4.20 34.72
CA PHE A 908 14.28 -2.96 33.97
C PHE A 908 15.54 -2.17 33.64
N TYR A 909 16.50 -2.09 34.57
CA TYR A 909 17.75 -1.35 34.35
C TYR A 909 18.54 -1.96 33.20
N TYR A 910 18.68 -3.29 33.18
CA TYR A 910 19.29 -4.01 32.06
C TYR A 910 18.66 -3.63 30.72
N GLN A 911 17.33 -3.67 30.63
CA GLN A 911 16.63 -3.37 29.39
C GLN A 911 16.77 -1.89 28.99
N ASN A 912 16.76 -0.97 29.95
CA ASN A 912 16.99 0.46 29.70
C ASN A 912 18.39 0.72 29.14
N MET A 913 19.42 0.01 29.62
CA MET A 913 20.77 0.15 29.09
C MET A 913 20.90 -0.39 27.66
N ASN A 914 20.20 -1.48 27.30
CA ASN A 914 20.12 -1.93 25.91
C ASN A 914 19.48 -0.87 24.99
N ILE A 915 18.40 -0.23 25.46
CA ILE A 915 17.71 0.82 24.71
C ILE A 915 18.60 2.05 24.53
N MET A 916 19.26 2.52 25.59
CA MET A 916 20.16 3.67 25.49
C MET A 916 21.36 3.38 24.61
N ALA A 917 21.85 2.13 24.58
CA ALA A 917 22.89 1.72 23.64
C ALA A 917 22.40 1.84 22.19
N GLU A 918 21.17 1.40 21.90
CA GLU A 918 20.59 1.52 20.57
C GLU A 918 20.39 2.99 20.16
N PHE A 919 19.82 3.81 21.03
CA PHE A 919 19.66 5.25 20.76
C PHE A 919 21.00 5.94 20.55
N ALA A 920 22.02 5.61 21.34
CA ALA A 920 23.35 6.14 21.13
C ALA A 920 23.92 5.73 19.76
N LYS A 921 23.67 4.52 19.27
CA LYS A 921 24.09 4.09 17.91
C LYS A 921 23.39 4.91 16.83
N VAL A 922 22.07 5.06 16.94
CA VAL A 922 21.25 5.79 15.96
C VAL A 922 21.65 7.27 15.87
N LEU A 923 22.01 7.88 17.00
CA LEU A 923 22.54 9.24 17.06
C LEU A 923 24.04 9.36 16.70
N GLY A 924 24.71 8.27 16.33
CA GLY A 924 26.15 8.26 16.02
C GLY A 924 27.09 8.41 17.24
N LYS A 925 26.57 8.32 18.46
CA LYS A 925 27.30 8.44 19.74
C LYS A 925 27.98 7.12 20.14
N THR A 926 28.97 6.71 19.34
CA THR A 926 29.62 5.39 19.43
C THR A 926 30.23 5.06 20.80
N GLU A 927 30.81 6.03 21.51
CA GLU A 927 31.41 5.81 22.84
C GLU A 927 30.33 5.58 23.92
N GLU A 928 29.27 6.40 23.93
CA GLU A 928 28.13 6.21 24.83
C GLU A 928 27.43 4.87 24.57
N ALA A 929 27.30 4.47 23.30
CA ALA A 929 26.73 3.16 22.94
C ALA A 929 27.50 2.01 23.61
N ARG A 930 28.83 2.04 23.56
CA ARG A 930 29.68 1.02 24.20
C ARG A 930 29.59 1.05 25.72
N ASP A 931 29.48 2.23 26.34
CA ASP A 931 29.29 2.35 27.80
C ASP A 931 27.96 1.73 28.23
N PHE A 932 26.87 2.02 27.52
CA PHE A 932 25.56 1.45 27.79
C PHE A 932 25.53 -0.07 27.55
N GLU A 933 26.15 -0.58 26.49
CA GLU A 933 26.31 -2.03 26.27
C GLU A 933 27.06 -2.69 27.43
N LEU A 934 28.16 -2.07 27.89
CA LEU A 934 28.91 -2.58 29.02
C LEU A 934 28.08 -2.59 30.32
N ARG A 935 27.30 -1.54 30.57
CA ARG A 935 26.39 -1.47 31.73
C ARG A 935 25.31 -2.54 31.67
N ALA A 936 24.70 -2.76 30.50
CA ALA A 936 23.74 -3.84 30.30
C ALA A 936 24.37 -5.20 30.62
N LEU A 937 25.56 -5.49 30.07
CA LEU A 937 26.28 -6.73 30.34
C LEU A 937 26.61 -6.91 31.83
N LYS A 938 27.03 -5.85 32.52
CA LYS A 938 27.29 -5.88 33.96
C LYS A 938 26.01 -6.13 34.77
N ALA A 939 24.92 -5.44 34.46
CA ALA A 939 23.63 -5.63 35.12
C ALA A 939 23.12 -7.07 34.97
N LYS A 940 23.11 -7.61 33.73
CA LYS A 940 22.71 -9.00 33.47
C LYS A 940 23.59 -9.99 34.23
N LYS A 941 24.90 -9.79 34.21
CA LYS A 941 25.85 -10.62 34.95
C LYS A 941 25.56 -10.58 36.46
N ALA A 942 25.44 -9.38 37.04
CA ALA A 942 25.25 -9.22 38.47
C ALA A 942 23.92 -9.80 38.97
N VAL A 943 22.83 -9.64 38.20
CA VAL A 943 21.54 -10.28 38.50
C VAL A 943 21.67 -11.81 38.45
N ASN A 944 22.30 -12.36 37.42
CA ASN A 944 22.47 -13.81 37.28
C ASN A 944 23.43 -14.41 38.34
N GLU A 945 24.44 -13.68 38.80
CA GLU A 945 25.37 -14.19 39.82
C GLU A 945 24.80 -14.07 41.24
N ASN A 946 24.03 -13.03 41.54
CA ASN A 946 23.61 -12.73 42.92
C ASN A 946 22.15 -13.06 43.23
N MET A 947 21.30 -13.22 42.21
CA MET A 947 19.85 -13.37 42.39
C MET A 947 19.28 -14.61 41.70
N PHE A 948 20.08 -15.34 40.90
CA PHE A 948 19.68 -16.64 40.37
C PHE A 948 20.16 -17.77 41.28
N ASP A 949 19.21 -18.53 41.82
CA ASP A 949 19.47 -19.74 42.59
C ASP A 949 19.60 -20.92 41.62
N SER A 950 20.84 -21.28 41.29
CA SER A 950 21.13 -22.37 40.35
C SER A 950 20.72 -23.76 40.85
N GLU A 951 20.58 -23.96 42.17
CA GLU A 951 20.15 -25.26 42.72
C GLU A 951 18.65 -25.47 42.54
N ARG A 952 17.86 -24.40 42.75
CA ARG A 952 16.41 -24.42 42.52
C ARG A 952 16.02 -24.10 41.08
N GLY A 953 16.92 -23.50 40.30
CA GLY A 953 16.66 -23.07 38.92
C GLY A 953 15.69 -21.88 38.82
N VAL A 954 15.72 -20.97 39.79
CA VAL A 954 14.79 -19.82 39.91
C VAL A 954 15.51 -18.54 40.32
N TYR A 955 14.94 -17.39 40.01
CA TYR A 955 15.37 -16.11 40.57
C TYR A 955 14.70 -15.84 41.91
N VAL A 956 15.49 -15.42 42.89
CA VAL A 956 14.99 -14.88 44.17
C VAL A 956 14.63 -13.40 44.03
N ASP A 957 13.85 -12.88 44.96
CA ASP A 957 13.37 -11.48 44.91
C ASP A 957 14.49 -10.44 44.99
N GLY A 958 15.61 -10.78 45.60
CA GLY A 958 16.76 -9.90 45.71
C GLY A 958 17.83 -10.44 46.65
N ILE A 959 18.88 -9.67 46.87
CA ILE A 959 20.02 -10.14 47.67
C ILE A 959 19.60 -10.33 49.14
N GLY A 960 19.88 -11.52 49.69
CA GLY A 960 19.61 -11.86 51.09
C GLY A 960 18.17 -12.31 51.38
N THR A 961 17.47 -12.88 50.40
CA THR A 961 16.21 -13.62 50.58
C THR A 961 16.24 -14.93 49.80
N ASP A 962 15.55 -15.95 50.31
CA ASP A 962 15.35 -17.21 49.60
C ASP A 962 13.99 -17.26 48.86
N HIS A 963 13.14 -16.23 49.06
CA HIS A 963 11.84 -16.13 48.42
C HIS A 963 11.98 -15.87 46.91
N ALA A 964 11.18 -16.56 46.10
CA ALA A 964 11.17 -16.49 44.64
C ALA A 964 9.75 -16.24 44.14
N ALA A 965 9.38 -14.96 44.04
CA ALA A 965 8.08 -14.53 43.53
C ALA A 965 7.97 -14.76 42.01
N LEU A 966 6.73 -14.77 41.51
CA LEU A 966 6.44 -14.73 40.08
C LEU A 966 7.18 -13.58 39.37
N HIS A 967 7.14 -12.36 39.93
CA HIS A 967 7.73 -11.15 39.34
C HIS A 967 9.24 -11.24 39.14
N ALA A 968 9.95 -11.84 40.10
CA ALA A 968 11.39 -12.03 40.02
C ALA A 968 11.79 -13.00 38.88
N ASN A 969 10.86 -13.82 38.40
CA ASN A 969 11.12 -14.83 37.37
C ASN A 969 10.54 -14.42 36.00
N MET A 970 9.37 -13.77 35.97
CA MET A 970 8.73 -13.36 34.71
C MET A 970 9.47 -12.20 34.03
N LEU A 971 10.04 -11.24 34.78
CA LEU A 971 10.76 -10.10 34.21
C LEU A 971 12.09 -10.52 33.54
N PRO A 972 12.96 -11.34 34.16
CA PRO A 972 14.11 -11.91 33.48
C PRO A 972 13.76 -12.71 32.21
N LEU A 973 12.62 -13.40 32.17
CA LEU A 973 12.14 -14.05 30.95
C LEU A 973 11.72 -13.01 29.90
N ALA A 974 10.93 -12.00 30.28
CA ALA A 974 10.45 -10.94 29.37
C ALA A 974 11.61 -10.17 28.71
N PHE A 975 12.70 -9.95 29.45
CA PHE A 975 13.89 -9.25 28.94
C PHE A 975 15.03 -10.19 28.48
N ASN A 976 14.76 -11.49 28.29
CA ASN A 976 15.75 -12.47 27.78
C ASN A 976 17.08 -12.50 28.59
N MET A 977 16.97 -12.43 29.92
CA MET A 977 18.08 -12.46 30.85
C MET A 977 18.43 -13.87 31.34
N VAL A 978 17.46 -14.79 31.32
CA VAL A 978 17.62 -16.16 31.80
C VAL A 978 18.65 -16.92 30.95
N PRO A 979 19.62 -17.62 31.56
CA PRO A 979 20.52 -18.52 30.82
C PRO A 979 19.73 -19.59 30.05
N GLU A 980 20.16 -19.92 28.84
CA GLU A 980 19.41 -20.78 27.91
C GLU A 980 19.10 -22.17 28.52
N GLU A 981 20.05 -22.73 29.25
CA GLU A 981 19.93 -24.01 29.96
C GLU A 981 18.90 -24.01 31.10
N HIS A 982 18.49 -22.83 31.57
CA HIS A 982 17.59 -22.64 32.72
C HIS A 982 16.22 -22.06 32.34
N ILE A 983 15.98 -21.73 31.06
CA ILE A 983 14.67 -21.23 30.60
C ILE A 983 13.55 -22.18 31.04
N SER A 984 13.73 -23.49 30.84
CA SER A 984 12.71 -24.48 31.20
C SER A 984 12.41 -24.51 32.70
N SER A 985 13.43 -24.44 33.57
CA SER A 985 13.19 -24.48 35.03
C SER A 985 12.48 -23.21 35.52
N VAL A 986 12.85 -22.05 35.00
CA VAL A 986 12.20 -20.78 35.33
C VAL A 986 10.75 -20.76 34.82
N VAL A 987 10.48 -21.28 33.62
CA VAL A 987 9.12 -21.42 33.09
C VAL A 987 8.27 -22.33 33.97
N GLU A 988 8.79 -23.47 34.43
CA GLU A 988 8.05 -24.36 35.33
C GLU A 988 7.75 -23.70 36.69
N HIS A 989 8.68 -22.89 37.21
CA HIS A 989 8.38 -22.07 38.40
C HIS A 989 7.27 -21.06 38.13
N VAL A 990 7.34 -20.32 37.01
CA VAL A 990 6.28 -19.38 36.60
C VAL A 990 4.92 -20.07 36.49
N LYS A 991 4.85 -21.24 35.85
CA LYS A 991 3.61 -22.05 35.77
C LYS A 991 3.08 -22.42 37.15
N SER A 992 3.96 -22.79 38.08
CA SER A 992 3.56 -23.17 39.43
C SER A 992 2.90 -22.03 40.22
N ARG A 993 3.08 -20.77 39.81
CA ARG A 993 2.48 -19.60 40.47
C ARG A 993 1.11 -19.23 39.91
N GLY A 994 0.73 -19.66 38.71
CA GLY A 994 -0.51 -19.18 38.08
C GLY A 994 -0.46 -17.69 37.72
N MET A 995 -1.63 -17.04 37.67
CA MET A 995 -1.77 -15.58 37.56
C MET A 995 -1.55 -14.89 38.93
N ALA A 996 -0.41 -15.14 39.59
CA ALA A 996 -0.06 -14.53 40.89
C ALA A 996 0.46 -13.08 40.78
N CYS A 997 -0.01 -12.34 39.77
CA CYS A 997 0.30 -10.93 39.54
C CYS A 997 -0.97 -10.17 39.19
N SER A 998 -0.88 -8.85 39.17
CA SER A 998 -1.96 -7.98 38.74
C SER A 998 -2.14 -8.00 37.22
N VAL A 999 -3.15 -7.27 36.75
CA VAL A 999 -3.33 -7.00 35.32
C VAL A 999 -2.14 -6.23 34.72
N TYR A 1000 -1.45 -5.37 35.47
CA TYR A 1000 -0.21 -4.72 35.05
C TYR A 1000 0.93 -5.74 34.91
N GLY A 1001 1.13 -6.59 35.93
CA GLY A 1001 2.14 -7.65 35.89
C GLY A 1001 1.94 -8.65 34.75
N SER A 1002 0.69 -8.82 34.30
CA SER A 1002 0.33 -9.76 33.22
C SER A 1002 1.01 -9.45 31.89
N GLN A 1003 1.36 -8.18 31.60
CA GLN A 1003 2.12 -7.82 30.38
C GLN A 1003 3.45 -8.57 30.33
N TYR A 1004 4.23 -8.50 31.40
CA TYR A 1004 5.55 -9.11 31.47
C TYR A 1004 5.48 -10.63 31.63
N LEU A 1005 4.41 -11.14 32.25
CA LEU A 1005 4.13 -12.57 32.23
C LEU A 1005 3.92 -13.08 30.80
N MET A 1006 3.09 -12.40 30.01
CA MET A 1006 2.83 -12.78 28.61
C MET A 1006 4.09 -12.65 27.75
N ASP A 1007 4.80 -11.53 27.83
CA ASP A 1007 6.06 -11.32 27.10
C ASP A 1007 7.09 -12.41 27.46
N GLY A 1008 7.24 -12.72 28.75
CA GLY A 1008 8.15 -13.77 29.23
C GLY A 1008 7.77 -15.17 28.74
N LEU A 1009 6.50 -15.54 28.78
CA LEU A 1009 6.03 -16.85 28.31
C LEU A 1009 6.22 -17.03 26.79
N TYR A 1010 5.85 -16.03 25.99
CA TYR A 1010 6.02 -16.09 24.54
C TYR A 1010 7.50 -16.04 24.11
N ASN A 1011 8.35 -15.27 24.80
CA ASN A 1011 9.80 -15.29 24.55
C ASN A 1011 10.41 -16.65 24.88
N ALA A 1012 9.94 -17.30 25.94
CA ALA A 1012 10.39 -18.63 26.35
C ALA A 1012 9.79 -19.80 25.54
N GLY A 1013 8.89 -19.53 24.59
CA GLY A 1013 8.20 -20.56 23.81
C GLY A 1013 7.14 -21.35 24.59
N ALA A 1014 6.66 -20.82 25.72
CA ALA A 1014 5.64 -21.43 26.58
C ALA A 1014 4.21 -21.07 26.14
N ALA A 1015 3.96 -21.13 24.83
CA ALA A 1015 2.72 -20.66 24.20
C ALA A 1015 1.45 -21.36 24.70
N ASP A 1016 1.53 -22.67 24.98
CA ASP A 1016 0.38 -23.44 25.46
C ASP A 1016 -0.17 -22.87 26.78
N TYR A 1017 0.73 -22.54 27.71
CA TYR A 1017 0.35 -21.96 28.99
C TYR A 1017 -0.06 -20.48 28.86
N ALA A 1018 0.55 -19.72 27.94
CA ALA A 1018 0.09 -18.36 27.66
C ALA A 1018 -1.37 -18.35 27.14
N LEU A 1019 -1.72 -19.30 26.25
CA LEU A 1019 -3.08 -19.45 25.76
C LEU A 1019 -4.05 -19.90 26.87
N GLU A 1020 -3.62 -20.81 27.75
CA GLU A 1020 -4.39 -21.22 28.94
C GLU A 1020 -4.73 -20.01 29.82
N LEU A 1021 -3.78 -19.12 30.08
CA LEU A 1021 -4.01 -17.91 30.86
C LEU A 1021 -4.93 -16.88 30.14
N LEU A 1022 -4.79 -16.73 28.81
CA LEU A 1022 -5.65 -15.85 28.01
C LEU A 1022 -7.11 -16.33 27.96
N THR A 1023 -7.32 -17.64 28.08
CA THR A 1023 -8.65 -18.29 28.04
C THR A 1023 -9.15 -18.75 29.41
N ASP A 1024 -8.43 -18.41 30.48
CA ASP A 1024 -8.79 -18.76 31.85
C ASP A 1024 -10.18 -18.18 32.20
N THR A 1025 -10.93 -18.94 33.00
CA THR A 1025 -12.26 -18.57 33.49
C THR A 1025 -12.30 -18.43 35.02
N SER A 1026 -11.16 -18.57 35.71
CA SER A 1026 -11.00 -18.31 37.14
C SER A 1026 -11.30 -16.84 37.48
N ASP A 1027 -11.26 -16.48 38.76
CA ASP A 1027 -11.47 -15.08 39.20
C ASP A 1027 -10.30 -14.15 38.85
N ARG A 1028 -9.12 -14.69 38.51
CA ARG A 1028 -7.96 -13.94 37.99
C ARG A 1028 -7.82 -14.06 36.48
N SER A 1029 -8.86 -13.67 35.76
CA SER A 1029 -8.90 -13.77 34.30
C SER A 1029 -9.62 -12.59 33.65
N TRP A 1030 -9.30 -12.32 32.38
CA TRP A 1030 -10.04 -11.35 31.57
C TRP A 1030 -11.50 -11.78 31.36
N TYR A 1031 -11.75 -13.09 31.22
CA TYR A 1031 -13.11 -13.60 31.11
C TYR A 1031 -13.93 -13.34 32.37
N ASN A 1032 -13.32 -13.30 33.57
CA ASN A 1032 -14.04 -12.88 34.77
C ASN A 1032 -14.62 -11.46 34.63
N MET A 1033 -13.85 -10.52 34.06
CA MET A 1033 -14.30 -9.14 33.85
C MET A 1033 -15.57 -9.10 32.98
N ILE A 1034 -15.58 -9.89 31.89
CA ILE A 1034 -16.73 -10.04 31.00
C ILE A 1034 -17.90 -10.70 31.75
N ARG A 1035 -17.64 -11.79 32.48
CA ARG A 1035 -18.64 -12.55 33.23
C ARG A 1035 -19.35 -11.72 34.29
N ILE A 1036 -18.65 -10.81 34.96
CA ILE A 1036 -19.27 -9.91 35.95
C ILE A 1036 -20.00 -8.71 35.30
N GLY A 1037 -20.00 -8.63 33.96
CA GLY A 1037 -20.79 -7.67 33.19
C GLY A 1037 -20.03 -6.45 32.70
N SER A 1038 -18.71 -6.38 32.88
CA SER A 1038 -17.90 -5.27 32.36
C SER A 1038 -17.72 -5.37 30.84
N THR A 1039 -17.64 -4.21 30.19
CA THR A 1039 -17.34 -4.06 28.76
C THR A 1039 -16.08 -3.26 28.50
N MET A 1040 -15.36 -2.91 29.56
CA MET A 1040 -14.01 -2.37 29.54
C MET A 1040 -13.17 -3.15 30.57
N THR A 1041 -11.86 -3.21 30.38
CA THR A 1041 -11.00 -3.91 31.32
C THR A 1041 -10.94 -3.19 32.65
N LEU A 1042 -10.76 -3.96 33.71
CA LEU A 1042 -10.77 -3.49 35.08
C LEU A 1042 -9.37 -3.05 35.52
N GLU A 1043 -9.31 -2.23 36.56
CA GLU A 1043 -8.04 -1.88 37.19
C GLU A 1043 -7.37 -3.09 37.88
N ALA A 1044 -8.16 -4.02 38.41
CA ALA A 1044 -7.67 -5.24 39.02
C ALA A 1044 -8.61 -6.39 38.65
N TRP A 1045 -8.19 -7.63 38.85
CA TRP A 1045 -8.95 -8.81 38.41
C TRP A 1045 -10.39 -8.88 38.91
N ASP A 1046 -10.64 -8.42 40.15
CA ASP A 1046 -11.96 -8.43 40.78
C ASP A 1046 -12.02 -7.49 42.02
N LEU A 1047 -13.23 -7.09 42.43
CA LEU A 1047 -13.51 -6.42 43.71
C LEU A 1047 -12.91 -7.15 44.93
N LYS A 1048 -12.85 -8.48 44.86
CA LYS A 1048 -12.24 -9.35 45.87
C LYS A 1048 -10.76 -9.02 46.13
N TYR A 1049 -10.02 -8.62 45.10
CA TYR A 1049 -8.59 -8.31 45.20
C TYR A 1049 -8.32 -6.82 45.41
N LYS A 1050 -9.24 -5.97 44.94
CA LYS A 1050 -9.14 -4.52 45.12
C LYS A 1050 -10.52 -3.92 45.33
N ASN A 1051 -10.84 -3.64 46.59
CA ASN A 1051 -12.14 -3.14 47.01
C ASN A 1051 -12.45 -1.70 46.54
N ASN A 1052 -11.45 -0.99 46.00
CA ASN A 1052 -11.57 0.32 45.39
C ASN A 1052 -11.17 0.33 43.90
N LEU A 1053 -11.45 -0.74 43.14
CA LEU A 1053 -11.13 -0.78 41.71
C LEU A 1053 -12.01 0.13 40.86
N ASP A 1054 -11.49 0.47 39.69
CA ASP A 1054 -12.19 1.08 38.55
C ASP A 1054 -12.60 0.03 37.49
N TRP A 1055 -13.66 0.30 36.72
CA TRP A 1055 -14.21 -0.59 35.68
C TRP A 1055 -13.83 -0.22 34.24
N ASN A 1056 -12.96 0.79 34.08
CA ASN A 1056 -12.64 1.41 32.80
C ASN A 1056 -11.12 1.73 32.67
N HIS A 1057 -10.26 0.75 32.96
CA HIS A 1057 -8.82 0.95 33.10
C HIS A 1057 -7.99 0.34 31.96
N ALA A 1058 -7.12 1.14 31.34
CA ALA A 1058 -6.40 0.76 30.12
C ALA A 1058 -5.36 -0.34 30.31
N TRP A 1059 -4.65 -0.36 31.45
CA TRP A 1059 -3.60 -1.36 31.72
C TRP A 1059 -4.10 -2.81 31.80
N GLY A 1060 -5.42 -3.01 31.85
CA GLY A 1060 -6.05 -4.33 31.88
C GLY A 1060 -6.13 -4.95 30.50
N ALA A 1061 -5.93 -4.16 29.45
CA ALA A 1061 -6.11 -4.53 28.06
C ALA A 1061 -4.89 -5.21 27.41
N VAL A 1062 -3.98 -5.79 28.20
CA VAL A 1062 -2.77 -6.51 27.74
C VAL A 1062 -3.03 -7.47 26.56
N PRO A 1063 -4.12 -8.27 26.51
CA PRO A 1063 -4.41 -9.14 25.37
C PRO A 1063 -4.49 -8.42 24.02
N ALA A 1064 -4.82 -7.13 23.97
CA ALA A 1064 -4.84 -6.35 22.73
C ALA A 1064 -3.46 -6.30 22.06
N ASN A 1065 -2.35 -6.32 22.82
CA ASN A 1065 -1.00 -6.41 22.27
C ASN A 1065 -0.38 -7.81 22.36
N ALA A 1066 -0.69 -8.60 23.39
CA ALA A 1066 -0.13 -9.93 23.58
C ALA A 1066 -0.59 -10.93 22.49
N ILE A 1067 -1.80 -10.77 21.96
CA ILE A 1067 -2.29 -11.61 20.85
C ILE A 1067 -1.55 -11.29 19.54
N PRO A 1068 -1.49 -10.03 19.06
CA PRO A 1068 -0.69 -9.69 17.87
C PRO A 1068 0.80 -10.00 18.01
N ARG A 1069 1.44 -9.57 19.12
CA ARG A 1069 2.90 -9.62 19.30
C ARG A 1069 3.42 -10.96 19.81
N GLY A 1070 2.60 -11.70 20.55
CA GLY A 1070 2.96 -12.98 21.19
C GLY A 1070 2.40 -14.18 20.44
N LEU A 1071 1.06 -14.30 20.39
CA LEU A 1071 0.36 -15.43 19.76
C LEU A 1071 0.62 -15.50 18.25
N TRP A 1072 0.47 -14.37 17.55
CA TRP A 1072 0.80 -14.27 16.12
C TRP A 1072 2.27 -13.91 15.87
N GLY A 1073 2.94 -13.32 16.85
CA GLY A 1073 4.35 -12.99 16.78
C GLY A 1073 4.68 -11.85 15.83
N ILE A 1074 3.72 -10.98 15.48
CA ILE A 1074 3.89 -9.88 14.52
C ILE A 1074 4.47 -8.67 15.25
N GLN A 1075 5.73 -8.35 14.96
CA GLN A 1075 6.48 -7.26 15.61
C GLN A 1075 7.45 -6.60 14.61
N PRO A 1076 7.81 -5.31 14.78
CA PRO A 1076 8.88 -4.71 13.98
C PRO A 1076 10.23 -5.33 14.34
N LYS A 1077 10.95 -5.86 13.35
CA LYS A 1077 12.35 -6.31 13.50
C LYS A 1077 13.32 -5.17 13.28
N THR A 1078 13.00 -4.28 12.37
CA THR A 1078 13.70 -3.00 12.18
C THR A 1078 12.73 -1.85 12.45
N PRO A 1079 13.23 -0.67 12.83
CA PRO A 1079 12.43 0.55 12.98
C PRO A 1079 11.55 0.83 11.76
N GLY A 1080 10.32 1.28 11.99
CA GLY A 1080 9.35 1.62 10.94
C GLY A 1080 8.89 0.44 10.08
N PHE A 1081 8.98 -0.80 10.60
CA PHE A 1081 8.58 -2.03 9.89
C PHE A 1081 9.26 -2.23 8.53
N GLY A 1082 10.50 -1.75 8.35
CA GLY A 1082 11.30 -2.13 7.16
C GLY A 1082 11.40 -3.66 6.99
N ILE A 1083 11.61 -4.35 8.12
CA ILE A 1083 11.52 -5.80 8.27
C ILE A 1083 10.58 -6.09 9.45
N ALA A 1084 9.59 -6.95 9.25
CA ALA A 1084 8.75 -7.50 10.32
C ALA A 1084 9.27 -8.88 10.77
N THR A 1085 9.10 -9.22 12.05
CA THR A 1085 9.13 -10.61 12.52
C THR A 1085 7.69 -11.11 12.57
N ILE A 1086 7.47 -12.36 12.16
CA ILE A 1086 6.21 -13.09 12.31
C ILE A 1086 6.56 -14.45 12.91
N LYS A 1087 6.27 -14.64 14.20
CA LYS A 1087 6.57 -15.88 14.95
C LYS A 1087 5.28 -16.50 15.51
N PRO A 1088 4.48 -17.23 14.71
CA PRO A 1088 3.22 -17.77 15.15
C PRO A 1088 3.39 -18.85 16.23
N GLN A 1089 2.61 -18.74 17.30
CA GLN A 1089 2.64 -19.59 18.50
C GLN A 1089 1.23 -20.10 18.82
N MET A 1090 0.60 -20.77 17.85
CA MET A 1090 -0.84 -21.06 17.81
C MET A 1090 -1.36 -22.04 18.88
N SER A 1091 -0.47 -22.72 19.61
CA SER A 1091 -0.85 -23.75 20.61
C SER A 1091 -1.85 -24.76 20.01
N ASP A 1092 -3.02 -24.95 20.64
CA ASP A 1092 -4.05 -25.91 20.27
C ASP A 1092 -5.21 -25.32 19.45
N LEU A 1093 -5.12 -24.03 19.06
CA LEU A 1093 -6.10 -23.38 18.20
C LEU A 1093 -6.30 -24.15 16.88
N LYS A 1094 -7.56 -24.19 16.43
CA LYS A 1094 -7.93 -24.86 15.18
C LYS A 1094 -7.94 -23.93 13.98
N ASN A 1095 -8.27 -22.66 14.21
CA ASN A 1095 -8.14 -21.61 13.23
C ASN A 1095 -7.95 -20.25 13.92
N SER A 1096 -7.32 -19.32 13.21
CA SER A 1096 -7.15 -17.94 13.63
C SER A 1096 -7.00 -17.03 12.41
N SER A 1097 -7.46 -15.79 12.48
CA SER A 1097 -7.22 -14.75 11.50
C SER A 1097 -6.92 -13.43 12.21
N ILE A 1098 -5.99 -12.65 11.66
CA ILE A 1098 -5.58 -11.37 12.24
C ILE A 1098 -5.26 -10.34 11.14
N GLU A 1099 -5.54 -9.08 11.44
CA GLU A 1099 -5.03 -7.93 10.70
C GLU A 1099 -4.35 -6.98 11.70
N VAL A 1100 -3.06 -6.71 11.46
CA VAL A 1100 -2.24 -5.84 12.32
C VAL A 1100 -1.82 -4.60 11.53
N PRO A 1101 -2.25 -3.39 11.92
CA PRO A 1101 -1.88 -2.17 11.24
C PRO A 1101 -0.40 -1.85 11.46
N THR A 1102 0.28 -1.33 10.43
CA THR A 1102 1.66 -0.82 10.53
C THR A 1102 1.79 0.47 9.71
N ILE A 1103 2.86 1.24 9.95
CA ILE A 1103 3.15 2.48 9.21
C ILE A 1103 3.29 2.27 7.69
N LYS A 1104 3.60 1.05 7.23
CA LYS A 1104 3.75 0.71 5.81
C LYS A 1104 2.52 0.03 5.18
N GLY A 1105 1.48 -0.21 5.97
CA GLY A 1105 0.28 -0.96 5.56
C GLY A 1105 0.00 -2.13 6.50
N THR A 1106 -1.13 -2.81 6.30
CA THR A 1106 -1.61 -3.86 7.20
C THR A 1106 -0.96 -5.21 6.86
N ILE A 1107 -0.41 -5.89 7.87
CA ILE A 1107 -0.04 -7.31 7.75
C ILE A 1107 -1.29 -8.15 8.03
N LYS A 1108 -1.61 -9.08 7.13
CA LYS A 1108 -2.77 -9.98 7.29
C LYS A 1108 -2.31 -11.42 7.46
N GLY A 1109 -2.95 -12.14 8.38
CA GLY A 1109 -2.64 -13.53 8.66
C GLY A 1109 -3.89 -14.38 8.79
N SER A 1110 -3.86 -15.59 8.23
CA SER A 1110 -4.83 -16.66 8.47
C SER A 1110 -4.10 -17.96 8.83
N TYR A 1111 -4.65 -18.72 9.76
CA TYR A 1111 -4.10 -19.98 10.24
C TYR A 1111 -5.21 -21.03 10.28
N LYS A 1112 -4.87 -22.24 9.83
CA LYS A 1112 -5.74 -23.41 9.88
C LYS A 1112 -4.96 -24.66 10.28
N TYR A 1113 -5.44 -25.31 11.34
CA TYR A 1113 -5.04 -26.66 11.72
C TYR A 1113 -5.94 -27.66 10.99
N GLU A 1114 -5.44 -28.28 9.91
CA GLU A 1114 -6.22 -29.28 9.16
C GLU A 1114 -6.14 -30.65 9.83
N THR A 1115 -4.92 -31.07 10.17
CA THR A 1115 -4.65 -32.37 10.82
C THR A 1115 -3.39 -32.25 11.67
N PRO A 1116 -3.08 -33.23 12.55
CA PRO A 1116 -1.79 -33.31 13.22
C PRO A 1116 -0.58 -33.30 12.27
N ARG A 1117 -0.78 -33.61 10.99
CA ARG A 1117 0.25 -33.64 9.96
C ARG A 1117 0.25 -32.43 9.04
N LEU A 1118 -0.72 -31.53 9.14
CA LEU A 1118 -0.85 -30.39 8.23
C LEU A 1118 -1.40 -29.16 8.96
N GLN A 1119 -0.58 -28.12 9.00
CA GLN A 1119 -0.97 -26.78 9.40
C GLN A 1119 -0.70 -25.82 8.25
N ILE A 1120 -1.58 -24.84 8.04
CA ILE A 1120 -1.50 -23.90 6.93
C ILE A 1120 -1.55 -22.48 7.51
N PHE A 1121 -0.62 -21.65 7.08
CA PHE A 1121 -0.62 -20.21 7.30
C PHE A 1121 -0.73 -19.50 5.96
N GLU A 1122 -1.61 -18.52 5.86
CA GLU A 1122 -1.64 -17.57 4.75
C GLU A 1122 -1.26 -16.20 5.30
N ILE A 1123 -0.18 -15.62 4.79
CA ILE A 1123 0.34 -14.33 5.24
C ILE A 1123 0.37 -13.37 4.05
N GLU A 1124 -0.15 -12.16 4.24
CA GLU A 1124 -0.05 -11.08 3.28
C GLU A 1124 0.83 -9.96 3.85
N ILE A 1125 1.93 -9.69 3.16
CA ILE A 1125 2.90 -8.63 3.50
C ILE A 1125 2.64 -7.44 2.58
N PRO A 1126 2.45 -6.22 3.12
CA PRO A 1126 2.22 -5.03 2.31
C PRO A 1126 3.44 -4.69 1.45
N ALA A 1127 3.22 -3.93 0.37
CA ALA A 1127 4.32 -3.43 -0.46
C ALA A 1127 5.39 -2.69 0.35
N ASN A 1128 6.63 -2.74 -0.13
CA ASN A 1128 7.76 -2.02 0.47
C ASN A 1128 8.14 -2.47 1.90
N MET A 1129 7.66 -3.65 2.32
CA MET A 1129 8.00 -4.34 3.56
C MET A 1129 8.48 -5.76 3.24
N VAL A 1130 9.43 -6.28 4.02
CA VAL A 1130 9.73 -7.72 4.06
C VAL A 1130 9.46 -8.27 5.45
N ALA A 1131 9.25 -9.58 5.57
CA ALA A 1131 9.09 -10.23 6.86
C ALA A 1131 9.96 -11.47 7.01
N GLU A 1132 10.34 -11.78 8.25
CA GLU A 1132 10.90 -13.06 8.64
C GLU A 1132 9.87 -13.88 9.38
N PHE A 1133 9.51 -15.00 8.77
CA PHE A 1133 8.58 -15.95 9.34
C PHE A 1133 9.33 -17.04 10.09
N GLU A 1134 9.19 -17.05 11.41
CA GLU A 1134 9.89 -17.93 12.34
C GLU A 1134 8.96 -19.03 12.85
N ILE A 1135 9.45 -20.27 12.85
CA ILE A 1135 8.74 -21.40 13.45
C ILE A 1135 9.71 -22.17 14.34
N ALA A 1136 9.23 -22.54 15.54
CA ALA A 1136 9.98 -23.40 16.44
C ALA A 1136 10.31 -24.75 15.76
N PRO A 1137 11.59 -25.18 15.73
CA PRO A 1137 11.99 -26.41 15.09
C PRO A 1137 11.27 -27.60 15.75
N SER A 1138 10.61 -28.42 14.93
CA SER A 1138 9.92 -29.63 15.39
C SER A 1138 10.42 -30.83 14.59
N PRO A 1139 11.00 -31.86 15.26
CA PRO A 1139 11.52 -33.05 14.58
C PRO A 1139 10.46 -33.70 13.67
N GLY A 1140 10.79 -33.89 12.39
CA GLY A 1140 9.89 -34.54 11.41
C GLY A 1140 8.89 -33.62 10.70
N LYS A 1141 8.89 -32.30 10.98
CA LYS A 1141 8.11 -31.32 10.20
C LYS A 1141 8.94 -30.78 9.04
N GLU A 1142 8.36 -30.82 7.84
CA GLU A 1142 8.85 -30.13 6.66
C GLU A 1142 8.08 -28.83 6.44
N LEU A 1143 8.80 -27.77 6.10
CA LEU A 1143 8.24 -26.46 5.81
C LEU A 1143 8.11 -26.30 4.29
N MET A 1144 6.92 -26.03 3.81
CA MET A 1144 6.68 -25.64 2.41
C MET A 1144 6.25 -24.18 2.34
N HIS A 1145 6.84 -23.42 1.43
CA HIS A 1145 6.48 -22.04 1.12
C HIS A 1145 6.09 -21.97 -0.36
N ASN A 1146 4.85 -21.56 -0.64
CA ASN A 1146 4.29 -21.45 -2.00
C ASN A 1146 4.51 -22.74 -2.82
N GLY A 1147 4.27 -23.89 -2.20
CA GLY A 1147 4.43 -25.22 -2.81
C GLY A 1147 5.87 -25.75 -2.90
N LYS A 1148 6.88 -24.99 -2.48
CA LYS A 1148 8.29 -25.39 -2.51
C LYS A 1148 8.82 -25.73 -1.11
N LYS A 1149 9.56 -26.82 -0.98
CA LYS A 1149 10.22 -27.20 0.28
C LYS A 1149 11.32 -26.19 0.63
N VAL A 1150 11.31 -25.68 1.86
CA VAL A 1150 12.31 -24.73 2.38
C VAL A 1150 13.19 -25.44 3.41
N ASN A 1151 14.47 -25.06 3.46
CA ASN A 1151 15.39 -25.60 4.44
C ASN A 1151 15.16 -24.95 5.81
N ALA A 1152 14.63 -25.72 6.76
CA ALA A 1152 14.36 -25.27 8.12
C ALA A 1152 15.64 -24.99 8.96
N ALA A 1153 16.84 -25.35 8.45
CA ALA A 1153 18.11 -25.12 9.18
C ALA A 1153 18.45 -23.64 9.39
N PHE A 1154 17.85 -22.72 8.62
CA PHE A 1154 18.08 -21.27 8.77
C PHE A 1154 17.21 -20.61 9.84
N GLY A 1155 16.28 -21.34 10.47
CA GLY A 1155 15.43 -20.84 11.57
C GLY A 1155 14.27 -19.92 11.15
N SER A 1156 14.34 -19.28 9.99
CA SER A 1156 13.27 -18.43 9.46
C SER A 1156 13.12 -18.54 7.92
N VAL A 1157 11.98 -18.08 7.41
CA VAL A 1157 11.71 -17.91 5.98
C VAL A 1157 11.47 -16.44 5.69
N ARG A 1158 12.21 -15.89 4.72
CA ARG A 1158 11.95 -14.53 4.24
C ARG A 1158 10.70 -14.49 3.39
N LEU A 1159 9.77 -13.63 3.76
CA LEU A 1159 8.58 -13.28 2.99
C LEU A 1159 8.83 -11.92 2.32
N GLU A 1160 8.76 -11.91 0.99
CA GLU A 1160 8.73 -10.67 0.20
C GLU A 1160 7.33 -10.03 0.29
N PRO A 1161 7.10 -8.83 -0.26
CA PRO A 1161 5.75 -8.30 -0.40
C PRO A 1161 4.82 -9.22 -1.19
N GLY A 1162 3.56 -9.29 -0.77
CA GLY A 1162 2.52 -10.09 -1.41
C GLY A 1162 1.98 -11.22 -0.54
N LYS A 1163 1.37 -12.23 -1.18
CA LYS A 1163 0.69 -13.35 -0.51
C LYS A 1163 1.56 -14.60 -0.44
N HIS A 1164 1.60 -15.20 0.74
CA HIS A 1164 2.43 -16.35 1.07
C HIS A 1164 1.58 -17.45 1.68
N GLU A 1165 1.62 -18.65 1.10
CA GLU A 1165 1.11 -19.87 1.70
C GLU A 1165 2.28 -20.63 2.33
N ILE A 1166 2.19 -20.90 3.63
CA ILE A 1166 3.19 -21.64 4.39
C ILE A 1166 2.54 -22.87 5.00
N LYS A 1167 3.06 -24.06 4.69
CA LYS A 1167 2.56 -25.35 5.18
C LYS A 1167 3.59 -26.03 6.06
N LEU A 1168 3.16 -26.46 7.23
CA LEU A 1168 3.92 -27.39 8.08
C LEU A 1168 3.40 -28.80 7.87
N VAL A 1169 4.22 -29.67 7.29
CA VAL A 1169 3.85 -31.04 6.94
C VAL A 1169 4.67 -32.03 7.78
N VAL A 1170 4.03 -32.93 8.52
CA VAL A 1170 4.74 -34.02 9.23
C VAL A 1170 4.88 -35.21 8.28
N ASN A 1171 6.09 -35.53 7.85
CA ASN A 1171 6.35 -36.71 7.04
C ASN A 1171 6.46 -37.95 7.92
N SER A 1172 5.45 -38.82 7.86
CA SER A 1172 5.56 -40.18 8.38
C SER A 1172 6.24 -41.05 7.32
N PHE A 1173 7.51 -41.41 7.55
CA PHE A 1173 8.04 -42.66 7.02
C PHE A 1173 7.85 -43.75 8.06
#